data_AF-A0A7V7SXF1-F1
#
_entry.id   AF-A0A7V7SXF1-F1
#
_cell.length_a   1.000
_cell.length_b   1.000
_cell.length_c   1.000
_cell.angle_alpha   90.00
_cell.angle_beta   90.00
_cell.angle_gamma   90.00
#
_symmetry.space_group_name_H-M   'P 1'
#
loop_
_entity.id
_entity.type
_entity.pdbx_description
1 polymer ?
#
loop_
_entity_poly.entity_id
_entity_poly.type
_entity_poly.pdbx_seq_one_letter_code
_entity_poly.pdbx_strand_id
1 'polypeptide(L)'
;MKHLPVEGKLRLALWLPLFACGATMTASAIAIPQEVPTLRERPVSRPAARPTHAENEVLIRFRDEQGPQSLWVRNFAAGMGWRSLSFNAAIGVHRFQLPDGFSVAEALRLFRGQPFVDFIEPNGITYLDAVPNDGFYDNYGGVSTDLQKWVFDGIGSDRNLNAEAAWNITTGRSDVVIAIIDSGIDLDHPDLAANLWTHPGEIAGNGIDDDGNGFVDDVHGWDFWSNDNDPNPDLGDGIDNDNYGGADSNTFHGTFSASCAGAVGNNSTGAAGAAWTCQLMAVKIFTDDGGAYNSDIADAITYAADNGADVANMSFGGGFSSTVQSAVNYSWSQGVVQLASAGNGNSSSAQYPASLTHVISVGATDSGSQYAGGSGDIDGRASFSQYGNSAVDVVAPGTDLVGAAVSSVAAGNAGSPVYYISSGTSFSCPTTAGLAALVISRAKDLGTTLSNDDVESLLQSNTVDLPDDPNDSPNGGSSWDGNGRVDFLAAVNAVQGGGGNQAPTAEAGPDQSGQTGDNFQFDGSGSSDPDNDPLIYTWDFGDGSPTANGVNVSHSYAAANTYTVTLTVDDGQATDSDTLTVTVSDPPGSGATLYFSSKGNNSFPGIGTVRNEDIVAFDTQAGTFSLYFDGSDVGLGSAALDGVHLLDNGDMLLSLTASFSIPGLSGGPSGTTADDSDIVVFTPSSLGANTSGVFSFYFDGSDVGLSTNGEDVDGIYLDSSGDLILSTVGNVTANGISRNRDEDLIRFSGTVGATTSGSFSQEFDGSDVGLSSSSSEDVDAVYLRSSGNFLMSCLGSFSVSGLSGGDEDVWEFAPTSLGSSTAGTFSMYFDGSAFGLPGNVDVSGVHLVE
;
A
#
# COMPACT_ATOMS: atom_id res chain seq x y z
N MET A 1 31.60 18.95 50.56
CA MET A 1 30.23 18.82 51.11
C MET A 1 29.27 19.01 49.94
N LYS A 2 28.51 18.05 49.42
CA LYS A 2 28.33 16.61 49.64
C LYS A 2 28.09 15.99 48.24
N HIS A 3 28.77 14.85 48.00
CA HIS A 3 28.48 13.73 47.09
C HIS A 3 28.23 13.93 45.56
N LEU A 4 29.35 13.81 44.82
CA LEU A 4 29.68 12.85 43.72
C LEU A 4 28.89 11.49 43.72
N PRO A 5 29.00 10.57 42.70
CA PRO A 5 28.46 10.55 41.30
C PRO A 5 28.30 9.08 40.74
N VAL A 6 28.46 8.86 39.41
CA VAL A 6 28.90 7.63 38.65
C VAL A 6 27.81 6.87 37.86
N GLU A 7 27.74 7.03 36.52
CA GLU A 7 28.29 6.24 35.36
C GLU A 7 27.41 5.03 34.96
N GLY A 8 27.34 4.57 33.70
CA GLY A 8 28.16 4.75 32.48
C GLY A 8 27.33 4.50 31.20
N LYS A 9 27.66 5.03 30.01
CA LYS A 9 28.83 4.81 29.11
C LYS A 9 28.93 3.40 28.50
N LEU A 10 28.80 3.33 27.17
CA LEU A 10 29.72 2.67 26.21
C LEU A 10 29.62 3.51 24.90
N ARG A 11 30.61 4.30 24.44
CA ARG A 11 31.96 4.01 23.86
C ARG A 11 31.86 3.19 22.56
N LEU A 12 32.31 3.66 21.38
CA LEU A 12 33.71 3.85 20.92
C LEU A 12 33.68 4.72 19.63
N ALA A 13 34.37 5.86 19.50
CA ALA A 13 35.78 6.06 19.08
C ALA A 13 36.04 5.75 17.58
N LEU A 14 36.85 6.46 16.80
CA LEU A 14 37.70 7.66 16.81
C LEU A 14 38.13 7.79 15.30
N TRP A 15 38.48 8.94 14.68
CA TRP A 15 39.81 9.59 14.74
C TRP A 15 39.78 10.87 13.88
N LEU A 16 40.32 11.96 14.47
CA LEU A 16 40.69 13.28 13.92
C LEU A 16 42.07 13.19 13.19
N PRO A 17 42.61 14.20 12.44
CA PRO A 17 42.82 15.60 12.87
C PRO A 17 42.60 16.69 11.79
N LEU A 18 42.04 17.88 12.10
CA LEU A 18 42.59 19.05 12.81
C LEU A 18 43.73 19.80 12.07
N PHE A 19 43.41 20.97 11.50
CA PHE A 19 44.23 22.18 11.62
C PHE A 19 43.34 23.42 11.70
N ALA A 20 43.64 24.26 12.69
CA ALA A 20 42.89 25.43 13.13
C ALA A 20 43.54 26.73 12.66
N CYS A 21 42.73 27.80 12.54
CA CYS A 21 43.01 29.18 12.99
C CYS A 21 41.71 29.99 12.75
N GLY A 22 40.95 30.43 13.75
CA GLY A 22 41.22 31.59 14.63
C GLY A 22 40.55 32.85 14.01
N ALA A 23 39.73 33.67 14.67
CA ALA A 23 39.34 33.79 16.06
C ALA A 23 38.10 34.71 16.19
N THR A 24 37.23 34.35 17.15
CA THR A 24 36.51 35.20 18.13
C THR A 24 35.68 36.43 17.70
N MET A 25 34.40 36.43 18.10
CA MET A 25 33.80 37.51 18.90
C MET A 25 32.73 36.98 19.87
N THR A 26 32.63 37.68 21.00
CA THR A 26 32.07 37.30 22.31
C THR A 26 30.57 37.55 22.45
N ALA A 27 29.89 36.72 23.25
CA ALA A 27 28.55 36.94 23.73
C ALA A 27 28.50 37.95 24.91
N SER A 28 27.42 38.73 24.99
CA SER A 28 26.90 39.30 26.24
C SER A 28 25.40 39.55 26.08
N ALA A 29 24.62 39.04 27.03
CA ALA A 29 23.18 39.23 27.16
C ALA A 29 22.85 40.57 27.85
N ILE A 30 21.67 41.15 27.59
CA ILE A 30 20.64 41.58 28.59
C ILE A 30 19.54 42.47 27.97
N ALA A 31 18.32 42.22 28.45
CA ALA A 31 17.10 43.06 28.57
C ALA A 31 16.09 43.15 27.42
N ILE A 32 14.87 42.72 27.77
CA ILE A 32 13.61 42.84 27.05
C ILE A 32 12.91 44.13 27.52
N PRO A 33 12.48 45.05 26.64
CA PRO A 33 11.46 46.03 26.95
C PRO A 33 10.16 45.77 26.18
N GLN A 34 9.05 46.11 26.84
CA GLN A 34 7.67 45.91 26.39
C GLN A 34 7.27 46.70 25.14
N GLU A 35 6.24 46.16 24.49
CA GLU A 35 5.57 46.55 23.26
C GLU A 35 5.17 48.03 23.15
N VAL A 36 5.43 48.59 21.96
CA VAL A 36 4.67 49.70 21.38
C VAL A 36 4.24 49.23 19.98
N PRO A 37 2.96 49.26 19.61
CA PRO A 37 2.52 48.79 18.30
C PRO A 37 2.90 49.83 17.24
N THR A 38 3.99 49.58 16.52
CA THR A 38 4.30 50.28 15.27
C THR A 38 3.71 49.51 14.11
N LEU A 39 2.95 50.22 13.27
CA LEU A 39 2.40 49.79 11.99
C LEU A 39 3.41 48.93 11.23
N ARG A 40 3.05 47.67 10.95
CA ARG A 40 3.80 46.83 10.01
C ARG A 40 3.61 47.41 8.62
N GLU A 41 4.61 48.09 8.10
CA GLU A 41 4.80 48.14 6.65
C GLU A 41 4.96 46.68 6.19
N ARG A 42 3.94 46.16 5.49
CA ARG A 42 4.03 44.88 4.80
C ARG A 42 5.07 45.04 3.67
N PRO A 43 6.03 44.12 3.52
CA PRO A 43 6.93 44.16 2.39
C PRO A 43 6.10 44.00 1.11
N VAL A 44 6.26 44.93 0.17
CA VAL A 44 5.71 44.83 -1.19
C VAL A 44 6.24 43.53 -1.79
N SER A 45 5.39 42.51 -1.91
CA SER A 45 5.73 41.24 -2.53
C SER A 45 5.89 41.48 -4.03
N ARG A 46 7.11 41.32 -4.53
CA ARG A 46 7.35 41.21 -5.97
C ARG A 46 6.60 39.97 -6.48
N PRO A 47 5.90 40.01 -7.63
CA PRO A 47 5.22 38.83 -8.18
C PRO A 47 6.22 37.68 -8.28
N ALA A 48 5.80 36.51 -7.82
CA ALA A 48 6.64 35.31 -7.79
C ALA A 48 7.10 34.99 -9.22
N ALA A 49 8.42 34.92 -9.44
CA ALA A 49 8.94 34.48 -10.72
C ALA A 49 8.54 33.02 -10.96
N ARG A 50 8.26 32.65 -12.23
CA ARG A 50 7.96 31.25 -12.63
C ARG A 50 8.94 30.28 -11.94
N PRO A 51 8.46 29.26 -11.21
CA PRO A 51 9.32 28.25 -10.62
C PRO A 51 10.25 27.64 -11.67
N THR A 52 11.57 27.82 -11.51
CA THR A 52 12.52 27.31 -12.52
C THR A 52 12.79 25.82 -12.37
N HIS A 53 12.28 25.21 -11.31
CA HIS A 53 12.49 23.82 -10.91
C HIS A 53 11.42 23.40 -9.88
N ALA A 54 11.21 22.09 -9.73
CA ALA A 54 10.39 21.54 -8.66
C ALA A 54 10.98 21.89 -7.29
N GLU A 55 10.13 22.32 -6.36
CA GLU A 55 10.51 22.99 -5.11
C GLU A 55 11.36 22.11 -4.17
N ASN A 56 11.12 20.79 -4.19
CA ASN A 56 11.76 19.81 -3.32
C ASN A 56 12.37 18.64 -4.10
N GLU A 57 12.79 18.83 -5.35
CA GLU A 57 13.38 17.73 -6.14
C GLU A 57 14.76 18.03 -6.69
N VAL A 58 15.61 17.01 -6.68
CA VAL A 58 16.93 17.03 -7.31
C VAL A 58 17.12 15.85 -8.24
N LEU A 59 17.85 16.10 -9.32
CA LEU A 59 18.40 15.08 -10.18
C LEU A 59 19.86 14.87 -9.78
N ILE A 60 20.23 13.63 -9.48
CA ILE A 60 21.59 13.29 -9.09
C ILE A 60 22.09 12.08 -9.88
N ARG A 61 23.32 12.18 -10.37
CA ARG A 61 24.06 11.06 -10.93
C ARG A 61 25.22 10.73 -10.01
N PHE A 62 25.31 9.47 -9.59
CA PHE A 62 26.45 8.97 -8.83
C PHE A 62 27.53 8.43 -9.77
N ARG A 63 28.80 8.42 -9.33
CA ARG A 63 29.91 7.89 -10.12
C ARG A 63 29.89 6.35 -10.16
N ASP A 64 30.38 5.78 -11.26
CA ASP A 64 30.23 4.36 -11.66
C ASP A 64 30.65 3.32 -10.60
N GLU A 65 31.55 3.65 -9.67
CA GLU A 65 31.95 2.75 -8.57
C GLU A 65 30.82 2.48 -7.57
N GLN A 66 29.76 3.30 -7.57
CA GLN A 66 28.62 3.21 -6.66
C GLN A 66 27.34 2.74 -7.34
N GLY A 67 27.35 2.41 -8.65
CA GLY A 67 26.29 1.76 -9.43
C GLY A 67 24.83 2.19 -9.14
N PRO A 68 24.01 2.57 -10.13
CA PRO A 68 22.68 3.16 -9.87
C PRO A 68 21.64 2.26 -9.16
N GLN A 69 21.92 0.99 -8.93
CA GLN A 69 21.06 0.06 -8.17
C GLN A 69 21.73 -0.42 -6.88
N SER A 70 22.85 0.19 -6.47
CA SER A 70 23.59 -0.29 -5.32
C SER A 70 22.81 -0.08 -4.03
N LEU A 71 22.96 -1.04 -3.12
CA LEU A 71 22.54 -0.91 -1.71
C LEU A 71 23.08 0.38 -1.09
N TRP A 72 24.24 0.87 -1.53
CA TRP A 72 24.81 2.11 -1.05
C TRP A 72 23.96 3.33 -1.42
N VAL A 73 23.53 3.47 -2.67
CA VAL A 73 22.67 4.60 -3.10
C VAL A 73 21.33 4.59 -2.36
N ARG A 74 20.76 3.39 -2.16
CA ARG A 74 19.51 3.20 -1.41
C ARG A 74 19.66 3.58 0.07
N ASN A 75 20.73 3.13 0.72
CA ASN A 75 21.04 3.47 2.11
C ASN A 75 21.42 4.94 2.29
N PHE A 76 22.10 5.54 1.31
CA PHE A 76 22.43 6.95 1.29
C PHE A 76 21.17 7.83 1.23
N ALA A 77 20.26 7.52 0.30
CA ALA A 77 19.00 8.25 0.19
C ALA A 77 18.13 8.08 1.44
N ALA A 78 17.97 6.84 1.93
CA ALA A 78 17.25 6.55 3.16
C ALA A 78 17.85 7.26 4.39
N GLY A 79 19.17 7.26 4.53
CA GLY A 79 19.87 7.93 5.64
C GLY A 79 19.76 9.45 5.63
N MET A 80 19.41 10.04 4.49
CA MET A 80 19.16 11.48 4.33
C MET A 80 17.67 11.84 4.39
N GLY A 81 16.78 10.84 4.48
CA GLY A 81 15.33 11.04 4.35
C GLY A 81 14.91 11.45 2.94
N TRP A 82 15.69 11.13 1.91
CA TRP A 82 15.37 11.45 0.52
C TRP A 82 14.56 10.31 -0.11
N ARG A 83 13.41 10.62 -0.68
CA ARG A 83 12.54 9.64 -1.36
C ARG A 83 12.97 9.47 -2.81
N SER A 84 13.26 8.24 -3.23
CA SER A 84 13.57 7.94 -4.63
C SER A 84 12.29 7.94 -5.46
N LEU A 85 12.14 8.87 -6.41
CA LEU A 85 10.97 8.96 -7.27
C LEU A 85 11.12 8.13 -8.55
N SER A 86 12.25 8.26 -9.23
CA SER A 86 12.51 7.52 -10.46
C SER A 86 13.99 7.38 -10.75
N PHE A 87 14.33 6.43 -11.61
CA PHE A 87 15.69 6.18 -12.05
C PHE A 87 15.75 5.98 -13.56
N ASN A 88 16.52 6.83 -14.25
CA ASN A 88 16.78 6.69 -15.67
C ASN A 88 18.04 5.85 -15.90
N ALA A 89 17.84 4.55 -16.13
CA ALA A 89 18.90 3.56 -16.33
C ALA A 89 19.83 3.85 -17.50
N ALA A 90 19.35 4.49 -18.56
CA ALA A 90 20.15 4.76 -19.76
C ALA A 90 21.25 5.80 -19.52
N ILE A 91 21.03 6.72 -18.58
CA ILE A 91 21.96 7.83 -18.29
C ILE A 91 22.45 7.86 -16.84
N GLY A 92 22.00 6.93 -15.99
CA GLY A 92 22.46 6.80 -14.61
C GLY A 92 21.95 7.90 -13.66
N VAL A 93 20.83 8.54 -13.97
CA VAL A 93 20.30 9.68 -13.20
C VAL A 93 19.15 9.24 -12.32
N HIS A 94 19.25 9.57 -11.04
CA HIS A 94 18.19 9.42 -10.04
C HIS A 94 17.43 10.73 -9.87
N ARG A 95 16.11 10.62 -9.76
CA ARG A 95 15.23 11.70 -9.31
C ARG A 95 14.89 11.43 -7.85
N PHE A 96 15.26 12.34 -6.97
CA PHE A 96 14.93 12.28 -5.55
C PHE A 96 14.07 13.46 -5.14
N GLN A 97 13.11 13.19 -4.26
CA GLN A 97 12.42 14.20 -3.47
C GLN A 97 13.16 14.39 -2.14
N LEU A 98 13.31 15.66 -1.77
CA LEU A 98 13.92 16.11 -0.54
C LEU A 98 12.88 16.15 0.59
N PRO A 99 13.27 15.89 1.85
CA PRO A 99 12.37 15.96 2.99
C PRO A 99 11.99 17.41 3.31
N ASP A 100 10.87 17.58 4.00
CA ASP A 100 10.38 18.89 4.42
C ASP A 100 11.41 19.67 5.25
N GLY A 101 11.57 20.95 4.91
CA GLY A 101 12.58 21.82 5.52
C GLY A 101 13.99 21.67 4.93
N PHE A 102 14.21 20.77 3.96
CA PHE A 102 15.50 20.60 3.28
C PHE A 102 15.45 21.12 1.83
N SER A 103 15.91 22.35 1.62
CA SER A 103 15.78 23.03 0.32
C SER A 103 16.69 22.46 -0.77
N VAL A 104 16.28 22.60 -2.04
CA VAL A 104 17.13 22.29 -3.22
C VAL A 104 18.46 23.04 -3.17
N ALA A 105 18.47 24.30 -2.74
CA ALA A 105 19.70 25.08 -2.57
C ALA A 105 20.66 24.45 -1.55
N GLU A 106 20.13 23.89 -0.47
CA GLU A 106 20.90 23.21 0.56
C GLU A 106 21.43 21.85 0.09
N ALA A 107 20.62 21.07 -0.63
CA ALA A 107 21.03 19.83 -1.28
C ALA A 107 22.20 20.07 -2.25
N LEU A 108 22.07 21.07 -3.13
CA LEU A 108 23.13 21.46 -4.06
C LEU A 108 24.40 21.90 -3.32
N ARG A 109 24.26 22.69 -2.25
CA ARG A 109 25.40 23.16 -1.44
C ARG A 109 26.18 22.00 -0.81
N LEU A 110 25.50 20.97 -0.34
CA LEU A 110 26.12 19.85 0.40
C LEU A 110 26.71 18.79 -0.52
N PHE A 111 26.06 18.51 -1.65
CA PHE A 111 26.39 17.36 -2.51
C PHE A 111 27.16 17.73 -3.78
N ARG A 112 27.12 18.99 -4.21
CA ARG A 112 27.91 19.43 -5.36
C ARG A 112 29.40 19.35 -5.03
N GLY A 113 30.12 18.50 -5.77
CA GLY A 113 31.56 18.31 -5.60
C GLY A 113 31.96 17.18 -4.64
N GLN A 114 31.00 16.41 -4.10
CA GLN A 114 31.32 15.19 -3.34
C GLN A 114 31.96 14.14 -4.26
N PRO A 115 32.93 13.35 -3.77
CA PRO A 115 33.70 12.42 -4.60
C PRO A 115 32.86 11.29 -5.21
N PHE A 116 31.69 10.99 -4.65
CA PHE A 116 30.76 9.98 -5.15
C PHE A 116 29.65 10.54 -6.06
N VAL A 117 29.53 11.88 -6.17
CA VAL A 117 28.56 12.55 -7.04
C VAL A 117 29.24 12.93 -8.34
N ASP A 118 28.65 12.53 -9.46
CA ASP A 118 29.05 13.01 -10.80
C ASP A 118 28.47 14.41 -11.01
N PHE A 119 27.14 14.55 -10.87
CA PHE A 119 26.47 15.85 -10.78
C PHE A 119 25.22 15.78 -9.91
N ILE A 120 24.80 16.95 -9.41
CA ILE A 120 23.51 17.21 -8.79
C ILE A 120 22.97 18.54 -9.29
N GLU A 121 21.70 18.56 -9.67
CA GLU A 121 20.99 19.74 -10.19
C GLU A 121 19.52 19.75 -9.73
N PRO A 122 18.86 20.92 -9.73
CA PRO A 122 17.41 20.97 -9.56
C PRO A 122 16.69 20.18 -10.65
N ASN A 123 15.53 19.59 -10.34
CA ASN A 123 14.65 19.10 -11.41
C ASN A 123 13.97 20.29 -12.11
N GLY A 124 14.60 20.78 -13.17
CA GLY A 124 14.18 21.99 -13.88
C GLY A 124 12.81 21.87 -14.53
N ILE A 125 11.96 22.89 -14.35
CA ILE A 125 10.68 22.98 -15.04
C ILE A 125 10.93 23.65 -16.40
N THR A 126 10.59 22.94 -17.47
CA THR A 126 10.59 23.52 -18.82
C THR A 126 9.15 23.82 -19.20
N TYR A 127 8.85 25.10 -19.35
CA TYR A 127 7.53 25.56 -19.80
C TYR A 127 7.47 25.53 -21.33
N LEU A 128 6.41 24.96 -21.89
CA LEU A 128 5.94 25.35 -23.22
C LEU A 128 5.55 26.83 -23.14
N ASP A 129 5.76 27.64 -24.18
CA ASP A 129 5.24 29.02 -24.22
C ASP A 129 3.83 28.92 -24.83
N ALA A 130 2.83 28.63 -23.99
CA ALA A 130 1.42 28.54 -24.36
C ALA A 130 0.84 29.95 -24.54
N VAL A 131 1.27 30.63 -25.61
CA VAL A 131 0.61 31.83 -26.11
C VAL A 131 -0.49 31.36 -27.05
N PRO A 132 -1.78 31.66 -26.76
CA PRO A 132 -2.86 31.30 -27.66
C PRO A 132 -2.66 31.89 -29.07
N ASN A 133 -2.97 31.10 -30.09
CA ASN A 133 -2.79 31.48 -31.50
C ASN A 133 -4.06 32.08 -32.13
N ASP A 134 -5.05 32.35 -31.30
CA ASP A 134 -6.40 32.78 -31.64
C ASP A 134 -6.38 34.19 -32.22
N GLY A 135 -7.22 34.43 -33.22
CA GLY A 135 -7.11 35.60 -34.10
C GLY A 135 -7.17 36.94 -33.37
N PHE A 136 -7.94 37.03 -32.28
CA PHE A 136 -8.11 38.24 -31.47
C PHE A 136 -7.17 38.32 -30.27
N TYR A 137 -6.44 37.25 -29.96
CA TYR A 137 -5.56 37.24 -28.80
C TYR A 137 -4.39 38.22 -28.98
N ASP A 138 -3.70 38.10 -30.12
CA ASP A 138 -2.55 38.92 -30.49
C ASP A 138 -2.87 39.99 -31.56
N ASN A 139 -4.06 39.95 -32.17
CA ASN A 139 -4.37 40.80 -33.33
C ASN A 139 -5.83 41.28 -33.38
N TYR A 140 -6.17 42.19 -32.49
CA TYR A 140 -7.39 43.00 -32.57
C TYR A 140 -7.07 44.50 -32.51
N GLY A 141 -7.54 45.27 -33.50
CA GLY A 141 -7.30 46.72 -33.64
C GLY A 141 -5.86 47.18 -33.96
N GLY A 142 -4.83 46.39 -33.64
CA GLY A 142 -3.42 46.67 -33.91
C GLY A 142 -2.76 47.66 -32.93
N VAL A 143 -3.39 47.94 -31.78
CA VAL A 143 -2.80 48.69 -30.67
C VAL A 143 -2.80 47.83 -29.41
N SER A 144 -1.77 47.98 -28.57
CA SER A 144 -1.55 47.16 -27.38
C SER A 144 -2.74 47.15 -26.42
N THR A 145 -3.53 48.22 -26.40
CA THR A 145 -4.66 48.40 -25.49
C THR A 145 -5.93 47.65 -25.89
N ASP A 146 -5.99 47.08 -27.10
CA ASP A 146 -7.19 46.44 -27.65
C ASP A 146 -6.99 44.93 -27.89
N LEU A 147 -5.92 44.33 -27.35
CA LEU A 147 -5.59 42.89 -27.50
C LEU A 147 -6.03 42.08 -26.28
N GLN A 148 -6.54 40.85 -26.45
CA GLN A 148 -6.79 39.99 -25.28
C GLN A 148 -5.50 39.65 -24.53
N LYS A 149 -4.36 39.55 -25.24
CA LYS A 149 -3.05 39.40 -24.61
C LYS A 149 -2.80 40.47 -23.55
N TRP A 150 -3.18 41.72 -23.83
CA TRP A 150 -3.02 42.79 -22.87
C TRP A 150 -3.81 42.50 -21.60
N VAL A 151 -5.08 42.09 -21.69
CA VAL A 151 -5.87 41.72 -20.50
C VAL A 151 -5.29 40.50 -19.78
N PHE A 152 -5.03 39.41 -20.49
CA PHE A 152 -4.67 38.12 -19.89
C PHE A 152 -3.22 38.05 -19.36
N ASP A 153 -2.24 38.65 -20.03
CA ASP A 153 -0.83 38.57 -19.59
C ASP A 153 -0.14 39.94 -19.52
N GLY A 154 -0.62 40.92 -20.27
CA GLY A 154 0.03 42.23 -20.45
C GLY A 154 1.05 42.24 -21.60
N ILE A 155 1.65 43.41 -21.89
CA ILE A 155 2.63 43.58 -22.97
C ILE A 155 3.92 44.18 -22.42
N GLY A 156 5.05 43.51 -22.69
CA GLY A 156 6.36 43.96 -22.23
C GLY A 156 6.64 43.55 -20.78
N SER A 157 6.90 44.53 -19.91
CA SER A 157 7.12 44.29 -18.47
C SER A 157 5.84 44.31 -17.65
N ASP A 158 4.75 44.82 -18.22
CA ASP A 158 3.47 45.00 -17.52
C ASP A 158 2.74 43.67 -17.53
N ARG A 159 2.38 43.18 -16.33
CA ARG A 159 1.76 41.87 -16.09
C ARG A 159 0.39 42.07 -15.47
N ASN A 160 -0.66 41.61 -16.16
CA ASN A 160 -2.04 41.93 -15.79
C ASN A 160 -2.72 40.80 -15.03
N LEU A 161 -3.23 39.77 -15.73
CA LEU A 161 -3.77 38.56 -15.08
C LEU A 161 -2.73 37.42 -14.97
N ASN A 162 -1.53 37.55 -15.56
CA ASN A 162 -0.49 36.51 -15.60
C ASN A 162 -0.95 35.15 -16.20
N ALA A 163 -1.96 35.16 -17.07
CA ALA A 163 -2.60 33.94 -17.56
C ALA A 163 -1.70 33.09 -18.47
N GLU A 164 -0.84 33.67 -19.32
CA GLU A 164 0.08 32.86 -20.15
C GLU A 164 1.02 32.01 -19.30
N ALA A 165 1.48 32.55 -18.19
CA ALA A 165 2.31 31.78 -17.27
C ALA A 165 1.52 30.65 -16.59
N ALA A 166 0.24 30.88 -16.29
CA ALA A 166 -0.65 29.86 -15.72
C ALA A 166 -1.01 28.77 -16.75
N TRP A 167 -1.27 29.13 -18.00
CA TRP A 167 -1.56 28.21 -19.09
C TRP A 167 -0.40 27.28 -19.43
N ASN A 168 0.83 27.68 -19.11
CA ASN A 168 1.99 26.78 -19.18
C ASN A 168 1.98 25.67 -18.11
N ILE A 169 1.15 25.80 -17.07
CA ILE A 169 0.96 24.82 -16.00
C ILE A 169 -0.28 23.98 -16.28
N THR A 170 -1.40 24.63 -16.55
CA THR A 170 -2.66 23.98 -16.95
C THR A 170 -3.49 24.95 -17.78
N THR A 171 -4.09 24.46 -18.86
CA THR A 171 -5.06 25.22 -19.68
C THR A 171 -6.50 24.89 -19.31
N GLY A 172 -6.71 24.05 -18.29
CA GLY A 172 -7.99 23.47 -17.94
C GLY A 172 -8.02 21.96 -18.24
N ARG A 173 -9.05 21.29 -17.75
CA ARG A 173 -9.33 19.88 -18.07
C ARG A 173 -10.76 19.72 -18.55
N SER A 174 -10.98 18.81 -19.50
CA SER A 174 -12.31 18.51 -20.04
C SER A 174 -13.24 17.78 -19.06
N ASP A 175 -12.74 17.35 -17.91
CA ASP A 175 -13.52 16.79 -16.81
C ASP A 175 -13.78 17.84 -15.70
N VAL A 176 -13.59 19.13 -16.01
CA VAL A 176 -13.99 20.26 -15.17
C VAL A 176 -15.08 21.03 -15.91
N VAL A 177 -16.21 21.26 -15.25
CA VAL A 177 -17.43 21.82 -15.84
C VAL A 177 -17.74 23.20 -15.25
N ILE A 178 -17.95 24.17 -16.12
CA ILE A 178 -18.38 25.54 -15.78
C ILE A 178 -19.82 25.71 -16.27
N ALA A 179 -20.76 25.83 -15.35
CA ALA A 179 -22.13 26.20 -15.67
C ALA A 179 -22.23 27.71 -15.93
N ILE A 180 -22.71 28.07 -17.12
CA ILE A 180 -23.02 29.45 -17.50
C ILE A 180 -24.52 29.63 -17.34
N ILE A 181 -24.93 30.20 -16.20
CA ILE A 181 -26.32 30.49 -15.88
C ILE A 181 -26.65 31.88 -16.42
N ASP A 182 -27.23 31.95 -17.61
CA ASP A 182 -27.36 33.21 -18.38
C ASP A 182 -28.51 33.14 -19.42
N SER A 183 -28.38 33.86 -20.53
CA SER A 183 -29.35 33.98 -21.64
C SER A 183 -29.26 32.87 -22.70
N GLY A 184 -28.38 31.88 -22.47
CA GLY A 184 -28.09 30.80 -23.40
C GLY A 184 -26.71 30.91 -24.05
N ILE A 185 -26.23 29.80 -24.60
CA ILE A 185 -24.96 29.70 -25.34
C ILE A 185 -25.28 29.31 -26.78
N ASP A 186 -24.72 30.01 -27.77
CA ASP A 186 -24.76 29.57 -29.16
C ASP A 186 -24.01 28.24 -29.30
N LEU A 187 -24.77 27.14 -29.36
CA LEU A 187 -24.23 25.78 -29.31
C LEU A 187 -23.43 25.42 -30.57
N ASP A 188 -23.65 26.15 -31.67
CA ASP A 188 -22.96 25.95 -32.95
C ASP A 188 -21.80 26.94 -33.15
N HIS A 189 -21.50 27.81 -32.16
CA HIS A 189 -20.44 28.79 -32.30
C HIS A 189 -19.08 28.08 -32.44
N PRO A 190 -18.30 28.34 -33.51
CA PRO A 190 -17.07 27.59 -33.82
C PRO A 190 -15.98 27.71 -32.74
N ASP A 191 -16.05 28.74 -31.91
CA ASP A 191 -15.13 29.00 -30.80
C ASP A 191 -15.53 28.36 -29.46
N LEU A 192 -16.76 27.84 -29.35
CA LEU A 192 -17.32 27.31 -28.12
C LEU A 192 -17.72 25.84 -28.24
N ALA A 193 -18.17 25.41 -29.42
CA ALA A 193 -18.78 24.10 -29.64
C ALA A 193 -17.93 22.91 -29.15
N ALA A 194 -16.60 22.99 -29.27
CA ALA A 194 -15.72 21.91 -28.82
C ALA A 194 -15.59 21.79 -27.29
N ASN A 195 -15.95 22.85 -26.56
CA ASN A 195 -15.94 22.90 -25.10
C ASN A 195 -17.35 22.76 -24.50
N LEU A 196 -18.41 22.53 -25.28
CA LEU A 196 -19.73 22.34 -24.69
C LEU A 196 -19.75 21.06 -23.83
N TRP A 197 -20.28 21.18 -22.62
CA TRP A 197 -20.59 20.04 -21.78
C TRP A 197 -21.58 19.15 -22.51
N THR A 198 -21.37 17.84 -22.45
CA THR A 198 -22.29 16.86 -23.02
C THR A 198 -22.72 15.94 -21.90
N HIS A 199 -24.01 15.89 -21.60
CA HIS A 199 -24.54 15.04 -20.55
C HIS A 199 -24.28 13.56 -20.90
N PRO A 200 -23.50 12.82 -20.09
CA PRO A 200 -23.17 11.42 -20.40
C PRO A 200 -24.34 10.45 -20.21
N GLY A 201 -25.45 10.89 -19.59
CA GLY A 201 -26.64 10.09 -19.32
C GLY A 201 -27.67 10.11 -20.46
N GLU A 202 -27.58 11.09 -21.37
CA GLU A 202 -28.60 11.37 -22.37
C GLU A 202 -28.26 10.83 -23.77
N ILE A 203 -29.27 10.36 -24.49
CA ILE A 203 -29.18 10.03 -25.92
C ILE A 203 -29.87 11.13 -26.73
N ALA A 204 -29.05 12.01 -27.31
CA ALA A 204 -29.52 13.19 -28.04
C ALA A 204 -30.68 12.94 -29.02
N GLY A 205 -31.81 13.59 -28.75
CA GLY A 205 -32.95 13.73 -29.65
C GLY A 205 -33.86 12.50 -29.70
N ASN A 206 -33.87 11.69 -28.64
CA ASN A 206 -34.72 10.50 -28.55
C ASN A 206 -36.11 10.81 -27.93
N GLY A 207 -36.30 12.00 -27.35
CA GLY A 207 -37.53 12.45 -26.72
C GLY A 207 -37.81 11.82 -25.35
N ILE A 208 -36.78 11.29 -24.69
CA ILE A 208 -36.83 10.56 -23.42
C ILE A 208 -35.83 11.20 -22.47
N ASP A 209 -36.23 11.34 -21.21
CA ASP A 209 -35.34 11.61 -20.07
C ASP A 209 -34.66 10.27 -19.70
N ASP A 210 -33.44 10.06 -20.18
CA ASP A 210 -32.74 8.76 -20.14
C ASP A 210 -32.11 8.51 -18.76
N ASP A 211 -31.72 9.57 -18.06
CA ASP A 211 -31.11 9.49 -16.73
C ASP A 211 -32.14 9.62 -15.57
N GLY A 212 -33.36 10.06 -15.87
CA GLY A 212 -34.47 10.21 -14.93
C GLY A 212 -34.38 11.46 -14.06
N ASN A 213 -33.61 12.48 -14.47
CA ASN A 213 -33.41 13.73 -13.73
C ASN A 213 -34.59 14.71 -13.86
N GLY A 214 -35.55 14.43 -14.74
CA GLY A 214 -36.74 15.24 -14.98
C GLY A 214 -36.65 16.19 -16.18
N PHE A 215 -35.52 16.20 -16.89
CA PHE A 215 -35.21 17.04 -18.04
C PHE A 215 -35.00 16.14 -19.26
N VAL A 216 -35.82 16.32 -20.29
CA VAL A 216 -35.81 15.44 -21.48
C VAL A 216 -34.76 15.93 -22.47
N ASP A 217 -33.81 15.10 -22.88
CA ASP A 217 -32.81 15.43 -23.91
C ASP A 217 -31.96 16.68 -23.55
N ASP A 218 -31.57 16.88 -22.28
CA ASP A 218 -30.78 18.02 -21.80
C ASP A 218 -29.27 17.89 -22.11
N VAL A 219 -28.97 17.56 -23.37
CA VAL A 219 -27.66 17.14 -23.88
C VAL A 219 -26.54 18.13 -23.57
N HIS A 220 -26.80 19.43 -23.70
CA HIS A 220 -25.81 20.49 -23.47
C HIS A 220 -26.19 21.43 -22.32
N GLY A 221 -27.25 21.08 -21.60
CA GLY A 221 -27.91 21.91 -20.58
C GLY A 221 -29.40 22.11 -20.87
N TRP A 222 -30.01 23.10 -20.22
CA TRP A 222 -31.47 23.26 -20.18
C TRP A 222 -31.91 24.74 -20.26
N ASP A 223 -33.06 24.99 -20.88
CA ASP A 223 -33.75 26.27 -20.85
C ASP A 223 -34.87 26.27 -19.79
N PHE A 224 -34.59 26.91 -18.65
CA PHE A 224 -35.56 27.07 -17.56
C PHE A 224 -36.63 28.12 -17.86
N TRP A 225 -36.37 29.05 -18.76
CA TRP A 225 -37.36 30.06 -19.13
C TRP A 225 -38.47 29.46 -20.00
N SER A 226 -38.08 28.75 -21.06
CA SER A 226 -39.04 28.08 -21.97
C SER A 226 -39.47 26.70 -21.47
N ASN A 227 -38.74 26.15 -20.50
CA ASN A 227 -38.89 24.80 -19.95
C ASN A 227 -38.78 23.73 -21.06
N ASP A 228 -37.69 23.80 -21.81
CA ASP A 228 -37.33 22.84 -22.86
C ASP A 228 -35.81 22.63 -22.96
N ASN A 229 -35.40 21.80 -23.91
CA ASN A 229 -34.02 21.36 -24.10
C ASN A 229 -33.22 22.22 -25.09
N ASP A 230 -33.65 23.46 -25.34
CA ASP A 230 -32.96 24.38 -26.25
C ASP A 230 -32.32 25.55 -25.49
N PRO A 231 -31.12 25.37 -24.91
CA PRO A 231 -30.43 26.44 -24.21
C PRO A 231 -29.72 27.44 -25.15
N ASN A 232 -30.09 27.50 -26.44
CA ASN A 232 -29.57 28.52 -27.34
C ASN A 232 -30.08 29.92 -26.97
N PRO A 233 -29.30 30.98 -27.25
CA PRO A 233 -29.76 32.34 -27.08
C PRO A 233 -30.93 32.64 -28.04
N ASP A 234 -31.90 33.39 -27.54
CA ASP A 234 -32.93 33.98 -28.40
C ASP A 234 -32.29 34.97 -29.36
N LEU A 235 -32.76 35.01 -30.61
CA LEU A 235 -32.13 35.79 -31.67
C LEU A 235 -32.62 37.24 -31.77
N GLY A 236 -33.51 37.70 -30.90
CA GLY A 236 -33.91 39.12 -30.83
C GLY A 236 -34.73 39.56 -32.04
N ASP A 237 -36.00 39.95 -31.89
CA ASP A 237 -36.82 40.34 -33.06
C ASP A 237 -36.58 41.79 -33.54
N GLY A 238 -35.79 42.56 -32.79
CA GLY A 238 -35.46 43.95 -33.10
C GLY A 238 -36.60 44.95 -32.86
N ILE A 239 -37.67 44.54 -32.20
CA ILE A 239 -38.76 45.39 -31.70
C ILE A 239 -38.46 45.71 -30.24
N ASP A 240 -38.98 46.80 -29.67
CA ASP A 240 -38.91 47.07 -28.23
C ASP A 240 -40.20 46.53 -27.63
N ASN A 241 -40.23 45.25 -27.23
CA ASN A 241 -41.48 44.60 -26.85
C ASN A 241 -41.90 44.89 -25.38
N ASP A 242 -40.94 45.28 -24.54
CA ASP A 242 -41.10 45.56 -23.11
C ASP A 242 -41.21 47.07 -22.80
N ASN A 243 -40.97 47.90 -23.82
CA ASN A 243 -41.01 49.36 -23.79
C ASN A 243 -39.96 49.97 -22.84
N TYR A 244 -38.84 49.27 -22.63
CA TYR A 244 -37.69 49.66 -21.81
C TYR A 244 -36.51 50.17 -22.64
N GLY A 245 -36.78 50.75 -23.82
CA GLY A 245 -35.91 51.77 -24.42
C GLY A 245 -34.78 51.26 -25.30
N GLY A 246 -34.98 50.15 -25.98
CA GLY A 246 -34.08 49.58 -26.99
C GLY A 246 -34.77 48.51 -27.81
N ALA A 247 -34.22 48.16 -28.97
CA ALA A 247 -34.69 47.00 -29.74
C ALA A 247 -34.17 45.71 -29.08
N ASP A 248 -34.99 44.67 -29.00
CA ASP A 248 -34.69 43.33 -28.48
C ASP A 248 -33.53 42.75 -29.31
N SER A 249 -32.31 42.95 -28.78
CA SER A 249 -31.04 42.68 -29.47
C SER A 249 -29.93 42.24 -28.50
N ASN A 250 -30.26 42.01 -27.22
CA ASN A 250 -29.34 41.51 -26.20
C ASN A 250 -29.17 39.99 -26.28
N THR A 251 -28.93 39.49 -27.48
CA THR A 251 -28.93 38.06 -27.83
C THR A 251 -27.59 37.40 -27.56
N PHE A 252 -26.57 38.18 -27.16
CA PHE A 252 -25.18 37.74 -27.14
C PHE A 252 -24.61 37.53 -25.73
N HIS A 253 -25.32 37.94 -24.67
CA HIS A 253 -24.76 38.06 -23.33
C HIS A 253 -24.22 36.73 -22.78
N GLY A 254 -24.99 35.65 -22.86
CA GLY A 254 -24.59 34.32 -22.39
C GLY A 254 -23.47 33.69 -23.22
N THR A 255 -23.57 33.75 -24.55
CA THR A 255 -22.49 33.34 -25.47
C THR A 255 -21.18 34.09 -25.19
N PHE A 256 -21.27 35.38 -24.88
CA PHE A 256 -20.09 36.19 -24.54
C PHE A 256 -19.53 35.82 -23.17
N SER A 257 -20.39 35.62 -22.16
CA SER A 257 -19.97 35.11 -20.84
C SER A 257 -19.25 33.76 -20.97
N ALA A 258 -19.80 32.84 -21.77
CA ALA A 258 -19.18 31.55 -22.08
C ALA A 258 -17.81 31.72 -22.77
N SER A 259 -17.69 32.68 -23.69
CA SER A 259 -16.43 33.00 -24.35
C SER A 259 -15.34 33.44 -23.39
N CYS A 260 -15.68 34.33 -22.43
CA CYS A 260 -14.73 34.79 -21.42
C CYS A 260 -14.29 33.63 -20.50
N ALA A 261 -15.22 32.76 -20.10
CA ALA A 261 -14.92 31.64 -19.22
C ALA A 261 -14.06 30.57 -19.91
N GLY A 262 -14.40 30.16 -21.14
CA GLY A 262 -13.83 28.96 -21.73
C GLY A 262 -13.97 28.83 -23.25
N ALA A 263 -13.86 29.92 -24.02
CA ALA A 263 -13.61 29.77 -25.46
C ALA A 263 -12.37 28.90 -25.71
N VAL A 264 -12.45 28.08 -26.76
CA VAL A 264 -11.43 27.07 -27.09
C VAL A 264 -10.15 27.80 -27.47
N GLY A 265 -9.12 27.71 -26.62
CA GLY A 265 -7.84 28.33 -26.90
C GLY A 265 -7.00 27.54 -27.89
N ASN A 266 -6.09 28.23 -28.58
CA ASN A 266 -5.10 27.67 -29.50
C ASN A 266 -5.72 26.95 -30.73
N ASN A 267 -6.92 27.37 -31.16
CA ASN A 267 -7.65 26.78 -32.28
C ASN A 267 -7.55 27.63 -33.58
N SER A 268 -6.78 28.72 -33.55
CA SER A 268 -6.60 29.70 -34.63
C SER A 268 -7.87 30.47 -35.04
N THR A 269 -8.90 30.40 -34.21
CA THR A 269 -10.22 31.00 -34.42
C THR A 269 -10.45 32.02 -33.31
N GLY A 270 -11.07 33.14 -33.63
CA GLY A 270 -11.65 34.03 -32.64
C GLY A 270 -10.80 34.40 -31.41
N ALA A 271 -11.38 34.14 -30.24
CA ALA A 271 -10.95 34.58 -28.93
C ALA A 271 -10.50 33.39 -28.06
N ALA A 272 -9.57 33.62 -27.15
CA ALA A 272 -9.21 32.63 -26.12
C ALA A 272 -10.01 32.90 -24.83
N GLY A 273 -10.55 31.85 -24.22
CA GLY A 273 -11.17 31.91 -22.90
C GLY A 273 -10.15 31.81 -21.77
N ALA A 274 -10.60 32.02 -20.54
CA ALA A 274 -9.77 31.82 -19.34
C ALA A 274 -9.36 30.35 -19.15
N ALA A 275 -10.26 29.39 -19.38
CA ALA A 275 -10.02 27.95 -19.27
C ALA A 275 -10.31 27.22 -20.61
N TRP A 276 -9.28 26.96 -21.41
CA TRP A 276 -9.37 26.61 -22.83
C TRP A 276 -9.99 25.26 -23.14
N THR A 277 -10.02 24.36 -22.16
CA THR A 277 -10.40 22.96 -22.35
C THR A 277 -11.46 22.50 -21.36
N CYS A 278 -11.88 23.36 -20.44
CA CYS A 278 -12.98 23.07 -19.52
C CYS A 278 -14.31 23.05 -20.26
N GLN A 279 -15.24 22.23 -19.77
CA GLN A 279 -16.56 22.10 -20.38
C GLN A 279 -17.49 23.24 -19.94
N LEU A 280 -18.36 23.68 -20.84
CA LEU A 280 -19.32 24.76 -20.65
C LEU A 280 -20.74 24.18 -20.67
N MET A 281 -21.44 24.21 -19.54
CA MET A 281 -22.84 23.79 -19.44
C MET A 281 -23.75 25.01 -19.67
N ALA A 282 -24.63 24.92 -20.67
CA ALA A 282 -25.51 26.01 -21.07
C ALA A 282 -26.80 25.99 -20.24
N VAL A 283 -26.94 26.91 -19.28
CA VAL A 283 -28.13 26.96 -18.41
C VAL A 283 -28.85 28.28 -18.66
N LYS A 284 -29.94 28.23 -19.41
CA LYS A 284 -30.67 29.43 -19.85
C LYS A 284 -31.79 29.79 -18.89
N ILE A 285 -31.82 31.05 -18.47
CA ILE A 285 -32.82 31.64 -17.56
C ILE A 285 -33.40 32.98 -18.07
N PHE A 286 -32.78 33.59 -19.08
CA PHE A 286 -33.18 34.89 -19.65
C PHE A 286 -33.59 34.76 -21.12
N THR A 287 -34.49 35.63 -21.56
CA THR A 287 -34.73 35.93 -22.99
C THR A 287 -33.94 37.15 -23.45
N ASP A 288 -34.09 37.51 -24.72
CA ASP A 288 -33.63 38.75 -25.35
C ASP A 288 -34.14 40.03 -24.66
N ASP A 289 -35.31 39.95 -24.01
CA ASP A 289 -35.93 41.04 -23.23
C ASP A 289 -35.37 41.17 -21.81
N GLY A 290 -34.60 40.16 -21.37
CA GLY A 290 -34.03 40.08 -20.03
C GLY A 290 -35.04 39.83 -18.90
N GLY A 291 -34.51 39.65 -17.69
CA GLY A 291 -35.28 39.28 -16.50
C GLY A 291 -35.52 37.77 -16.36
N ALA A 292 -35.42 37.26 -15.14
CA ALA A 292 -35.60 35.84 -14.81
C ALA A 292 -36.38 35.73 -13.50
N TYR A 293 -37.19 34.67 -13.35
CA TYR A 293 -37.87 34.41 -12.10
C TYR A 293 -36.89 33.85 -11.05
N ASN A 294 -37.11 34.20 -9.78
CA ASN A 294 -36.31 33.63 -8.68
C ASN A 294 -36.46 32.11 -8.56
N SER A 295 -37.55 31.52 -9.07
CA SER A 295 -37.72 30.05 -9.18
C SER A 295 -36.72 29.48 -10.17
N ASP A 296 -36.67 30.05 -11.36
CA ASP A 296 -35.87 29.53 -12.47
C ASP A 296 -34.38 29.69 -12.17
N ILE A 297 -33.99 30.81 -11.55
CA ILE A 297 -32.63 31.01 -11.03
C ILE A 297 -32.28 29.92 -9.99
N ALA A 298 -33.19 29.61 -9.07
CA ALA A 298 -32.94 28.61 -8.05
C ALA A 298 -32.84 27.20 -8.64
N ASP A 299 -33.76 26.85 -9.53
CA ASP A 299 -33.80 25.55 -10.21
C ASP A 299 -32.58 25.37 -11.12
N ALA A 300 -32.14 26.43 -11.82
CA ALA A 300 -30.92 26.45 -12.62
C ALA A 300 -29.64 26.21 -11.79
N ILE A 301 -29.54 26.84 -10.62
CA ILE A 301 -28.39 26.65 -9.70
C ILE A 301 -28.36 25.21 -9.17
N THR A 302 -29.52 24.65 -8.80
CA THR A 302 -29.61 23.26 -8.35
C THR A 302 -29.33 22.27 -9.47
N TYR A 303 -29.87 22.52 -10.67
CA TYR A 303 -29.62 21.71 -11.86
C TYR A 303 -28.14 21.64 -12.23
N ALA A 304 -27.45 22.78 -12.23
CA ALA A 304 -26.02 22.82 -12.49
C ALA A 304 -25.23 21.95 -11.50
N ALA A 305 -25.58 22.02 -10.21
CA ALA A 305 -24.94 21.22 -9.17
C ALA A 305 -25.23 19.72 -9.32
N ASP A 306 -26.50 19.37 -9.56
CA ASP A 306 -26.93 17.97 -9.71
C ASP A 306 -26.32 17.32 -10.96
N ASN A 307 -26.03 18.11 -11.99
CA ASN A 307 -25.37 17.68 -13.23
C ASN A 307 -23.84 17.80 -13.20
N GLY A 308 -23.25 18.03 -12.03
CA GLY A 308 -21.80 17.94 -11.81
C GLY A 308 -20.99 19.15 -12.27
N ALA A 309 -21.57 20.36 -12.25
CA ALA A 309 -20.79 21.58 -12.41
C ALA A 309 -19.77 21.72 -11.27
N ASP A 310 -18.51 21.99 -11.59
CA ASP A 310 -17.49 22.34 -10.58
C ASP A 310 -17.56 23.85 -10.25
N VAL A 311 -17.97 24.67 -11.23
CA VAL A 311 -18.06 26.13 -11.11
C VAL A 311 -19.39 26.63 -11.68
N ALA A 312 -20.07 27.54 -10.99
CA ALA A 312 -21.25 28.24 -11.51
C ALA A 312 -20.97 29.74 -11.70
N ASN A 313 -21.13 30.23 -12.92
CA ASN A 313 -21.04 31.64 -13.28
C ASN A 313 -22.43 32.28 -13.38
N MET A 314 -22.68 33.31 -12.59
CA MET A 314 -23.92 34.08 -12.57
C MET A 314 -23.65 35.55 -12.92
N SER A 315 -23.60 35.85 -14.21
CA SER A 315 -23.31 37.20 -14.74
C SER A 315 -24.51 38.15 -14.72
N PHE A 316 -25.31 38.13 -13.65
CA PHE A 316 -26.52 38.93 -13.50
C PHE A 316 -26.68 39.45 -12.06
N GLY A 317 -27.63 40.36 -11.86
CA GLY A 317 -27.87 40.99 -10.56
C GLY A 317 -29.32 41.40 -10.33
N GLY A 318 -29.71 41.45 -9.06
CA GLY A 318 -31.07 41.75 -8.62
C GLY A 318 -31.17 41.93 -7.10
N GLY A 319 -32.40 41.76 -6.58
CA GLY A 319 -32.71 41.89 -5.16
C GLY A 319 -32.52 40.59 -4.37
N PHE A 320 -32.44 40.69 -3.04
CA PHE A 320 -32.30 39.52 -2.17
C PHE A 320 -33.49 38.56 -2.30
N SER A 321 -33.19 37.26 -2.42
CA SER A 321 -34.16 36.18 -2.42
C SER A 321 -33.67 35.05 -1.51
N SER A 322 -34.50 34.67 -0.52
CA SER A 322 -34.20 33.51 0.33
C SER A 322 -34.23 32.19 -0.44
N THR A 323 -34.99 32.13 -1.54
CA THR A 323 -35.04 30.96 -2.42
C THR A 323 -33.71 30.77 -3.14
N VAL A 324 -33.19 31.84 -3.74
CA VAL A 324 -31.89 31.81 -4.43
C VAL A 324 -30.75 31.55 -3.43
N GLN A 325 -30.78 32.13 -2.23
CA GLN A 325 -29.82 31.79 -1.16
C GLN A 325 -29.86 30.29 -0.80
N SER A 326 -31.04 29.68 -0.79
CA SER A 326 -31.18 28.25 -0.47
C SER A 326 -30.61 27.37 -1.58
N ALA A 327 -30.83 27.74 -2.84
CA ALA A 327 -30.22 27.05 -3.99
C ALA A 327 -28.70 27.20 -4.01
N VAL A 328 -28.18 28.40 -3.74
CA VAL A 328 -26.74 28.64 -3.57
C VAL A 328 -26.18 27.76 -2.44
N ASN A 329 -26.83 27.70 -1.28
CA ASN A 329 -26.36 26.84 -0.18
C ASN A 329 -26.38 25.35 -0.55
N TYR A 330 -27.37 24.91 -1.32
CA TYR A 330 -27.45 23.54 -1.81
C TYR A 330 -26.30 23.25 -2.78
N SER A 331 -26.11 24.08 -3.81
CA SER A 331 -25.03 23.96 -4.79
C SER A 331 -23.65 23.99 -4.11
N TRP A 332 -23.46 24.87 -3.13
CA TRP A 332 -22.26 24.88 -2.29
C TRP A 332 -22.07 23.57 -1.52
N SER A 333 -23.13 22.97 -0.98
CA SER A 333 -23.03 21.67 -0.29
C SER A 333 -22.68 20.50 -1.22
N GLN A 334 -22.87 20.66 -2.53
CA GLN A 334 -22.43 19.71 -3.56
C GLN A 334 -20.97 19.97 -4.02
N GLY A 335 -20.29 20.97 -3.44
CA GLY A 335 -18.90 21.29 -3.76
C GLY A 335 -18.71 22.29 -4.90
N VAL A 336 -19.80 22.89 -5.42
CA VAL A 336 -19.72 23.85 -6.53
C VAL A 336 -19.19 25.20 -6.03
N VAL A 337 -18.23 25.78 -6.77
CA VAL A 337 -17.72 27.13 -6.55
C VAL A 337 -18.61 28.12 -7.28
N GLN A 338 -19.12 29.14 -6.58
CA GLN A 338 -20.09 30.07 -7.16
C GLN A 338 -19.53 31.46 -7.29
N LEU A 339 -19.67 32.04 -8.49
CA LEU A 339 -19.21 33.39 -8.80
C LEU A 339 -20.39 34.19 -9.38
N ALA A 340 -20.50 35.45 -8.97
CA ALA A 340 -21.48 36.35 -9.55
C ALA A 340 -20.95 37.77 -9.74
N SER A 341 -21.46 38.45 -10.75
CA SER A 341 -21.06 39.81 -11.08
C SER A 341 -21.52 40.81 -10.02
N ALA A 342 -20.62 41.68 -9.55
CA ALA A 342 -20.92 42.66 -8.50
C ALA A 342 -21.99 43.70 -8.91
N GLY A 343 -22.14 43.95 -10.21
CA GLY A 343 -23.14 44.83 -10.81
C GLY A 343 -22.58 46.14 -11.38
N ASN A 344 -23.37 46.79 -12.23
CA ASN A 344 -22.93 47.91 -13.09
C ASN A 344 -23.54 49.28 -12.70
N GLY A 345 -23.89 49.47 -11.43
CA GLY A 345 -24.61 50.66 -10.94
C GLY A 345 -23.73 51.77 -10.34
N ASN A 346 -22.40 51.61 -10.31
CA ASN A 346 -21.45 52.49 -9.62
C ASN A 346 -21.91 52.83 -8.18
N SER A 347 -22.14 51.79 -7.39
CA SER A 347 -22.67 51.89 -6.02
C SER A 347 -21.84 51.02 -5.08
N SER A 348 -21.91 51.31 -3.78
CA SER A 348 -21.34 50.47 -2.74
C SER A 348 -22.36 49.49 -2.14
N SER A 349 -23.49 49.27 -2.82
CA SER A 349 -24.64 48.56 -2.28
C SER A 349 -24.69 47.13 -2.77
N ALA A 350 -24.79 46.17 -1.84
CA ALA A 350 -24.96 44.76 -2.16
C ALA A 350 -25.97 44.49 -3.30
N GLN A 351 -25.58 43.62 -4.23
CA GLN A 351 -26.43 43.06 -5.30
C GLN A 351 -26.48 41.55 -5.12
N TYR A 352 -27.57 40.93 -5.54
CA TYR A 352 -27.73 39.49 -5.40
C TYR A 352 -27.85 38.85 -6.79
N PRO A 353 -27.21 37.71 -7.06
CA PRO A 353 -26.65 36.78 -6.08
C PRO A 353 -25.24 37.11 -5.54
N ALA A 354 -24.55 38.12 -6.06
CA ALA A 354 -23.15 38.42 -5.70
C ALA A 354 -22.86 38.61 -4.21
N SER A 355 -23.78 39.18 -3.44
CA SER A 355 -23.62 39.38 -1.99
C SER A 355 -24.32 38.29 -1.15
N LEU A 356 -24.71 37.16 -1.74
CA LEU A 356 -25.16 35.99 -0.99
C LEU A 356 -23.98 35.33 -0.29
N THR A 357 -24.24 34.64 0.81
CA THR A 357 -23.22 33.76 1.41
C THR A 357 -22.89 32.64 0.43
N HIS A 358 -21.62 32.22 0.37
CA HIS A 358 -21.10 31.19 -0.53
C HIS A 358 -21.03 31.59 -2.01
N VAL A 359 -21.00 32.89 -2.30
CA VAL A 359 -20.79 33.43 -3.65
C VAL A 359 -19.63 34.40 -3.63
N ILE A 360 -18.69 34.23 -4.56
CA ILE A 360 -17.58 35.15 -4.78
C ILE A 360 -18.08 36.29 -5.66
N SER A 361 -18.12 37.50 -5.11
CA SER A 361 -18.52 38.70 -5.84
C SER A 361 -17.37 39.27 -6.67
N VAL A 362 -17.56 39.34 -7.99
CA VAL A 362 -16.54 39.79 -8.93
C VAL A 362 -16.85 41.20 -9.46
N GLY A 363 -16.04 42.18 -9.08
CA GLY A 363 -16.06 43.53 -9.63
C GLY A 363 -15.28 43.65 -10.94
N ALA A 364 -15.30 44.84 -11.55
CA ALA A 364 -14.60 45.10 -12.81
C ALA A 364 -13.53 46.19 -12.65
N THR A 365 -12.32 45.88 -13.10
CA THR A 365 -11.31 46.90 -13.45
C THR A 365 -11.51 47.33 -14.89
N ASP A 366 -10.90 48.45 -15.27
CA ASP A 366 -10.69 48.74 -16.68
C ASP A 366 -9.82 47.65 -17.34
N SER A 367 -9.81 47.60 -18.67
CA SER A 367 -8.81 46.81 -19.40
C SER A 367 -7.54 47.58 -19.65
N GLY A 368 -7.48 48.88 -19.36
CA GLY A 368 -6.40 49.74 -19.82
C GLY A 368 -6.59 50.23 -21.25
N SER A 369 -7.74 49.94 -21.86
CA SER A 369 -8.16 50.54 -23.12
C SER A 369 -8.71 51.95 -22.92
N GLN A 370 -8.54 52.78 -23.93
CA GLN A 370 -9.27 54.05 -24.08
C GLN A 370 -10.39 53.92 -25.11
N TYR A 371 -10.60 52.72 -25.66
CA TYR A 371 -11.74 52.41 -26.51
C TYR A 371 -13.04 52.54 -25.69
N ALA A 372 -14.15 52.81 -26.37
CA ALA A 372 -15.51 52.97 -25.82
C ALA A 372 -15.70 53.69 -24.44
N GLY A 373 -14.74 54.52 -24.00
CA GLY A 373 -14.82 55.25 -22.73
C GLY A 373 -14.00 54.69 -21.56
N GLY A 374 -13.11 53.71 -21.78
CA GLY A 374 -12.15 53.24 -20.78
C GLY A 374 -11.16 54.33 -20.31
N SER A 375 -10.67 54.21 -19.08
CA SER A 375 -9.77 55.15 -18.42
C SER A 375 -8.34 55.10 -18.99
N GLY A 376 -7.99 54.02 -19.69
CA GLY A 376 -6.62 53.72 -20.10
C GLY A 376 -5.75 53.15 -18.97
N ASP A 377 -6.33 52.84 -17.81
CA ASP A 377 -5.64 52.33 -16.64
C ASP A 377 -6.25 51.02 -16.15
N ILE A 378 -5.56 49.90 -16.40
CA ILE A 378 -6.03 48.56 -16.02
C ILE A 378 -6.06 48.34 -14.50
N ASP A 379 -5.29 49.11 -13.75
CA ASP A 379 -5.35 49.10 -12.28
C ASP A 379 -6.52 49.96 -11.77
N GLY A 380 -7.11 50.78 -12.64
CA GLY A 380 -8.26 51.61 -12.32
C GLY A 380 -9.57 50.83 -12.29
N ARG A 381 -10.46 51.24 -11.39
CA ARG A 381 -11.83 50.71 -11.32
C ARG A 381 -12.61 51.06 -12.59
N ALA A 382 -13.33 50.10 -13.16
CA ALA A 382 -14.30 50.39 -14.21
C ALA A 382 -15.40 51.32 -13.66
N SER A 383 -15.67 52.43 -14.33
CA SER A 383 -16.53 53.51 -13.79
C SER A 383 -17.97 53.06 -13.44
N PHE A 384 -18.45 51.97 -14.03
CA PHE A 384 -19.75 51.37 -13.76
C PHE A 384 -19.73 50.35 -12.62
N SER A 385 -18.57 49.77 -12.26
CA SER A 385 -18.50 48.66 -11.32
C SER A 385 -19.04 49.05 -9.94
N GLN A 386 -19.77 48.14 -9.32
CA GLN A 386 -19.98 48.18 -7.87
C GLN A 386 -18.64 48.08 -7.12
N TYR A 387 -18.61 48.52 -5.87
CA TYR A 387 -17.38 48.67 -5.10
C TYR A 387 -17.59 48.55 -3.59
N GLY A 388 -16.50 48.30 -2.86
CA GLY A 388 -16.52 48.26 -1.39
C GLY A 388 -16.78 46.86 -0.83
N ASN A 389 -16.35 46.64 0.41
CA ASN A 389 -16.32 45.33 1.08
C ASN A 389 -17.68 44.64 1.26
N SER A 390 -18.79 45.34 1.03
CA SER A 390 -20.13 44.74 1.08
C SER A 390 -20.64 44.28 -0.29
N ALA A 391 -19.90 44.56 -1.36
CA ALA A 391 -20.32 44.35 -2.73
C ALA A 391 -19.28 43.65 -3.60
N VAL A 392 -17.99 43.64 -3.24
CA VAL A 392 -16.90 43.09 -4.07
C VAL A 392 -15.92 42.30 -3.19
N ASP A 393 -15.57 41.09 -3.61
CA ASP A 393 -14.54 40.26 -2.97
C ASP A 393 -13.23 40.27 -3.76
N VAL A 394 -13.31 40.25 -5.09
CA VAL A 394 -12.17 40.35 -6.02
C VAL A 394 -12.56 41.13 -7.26
N VAL A 395 -11.58 41.58 -8.03
CA VAL A 395 -11.82 42.24 -9.34
C VAL A 395 -11.07 41.55 -10.47
N ALA A 396 -11.60 41.69 -11.68
CA ALA A 396 -10.91 41.33 -12.92
C ALA A 396 -11.24 42.36 -14.01
N PRO A 397 -10.46 42.47 -15.09
CA PRO A 397 -10.77 43.34 -16.22
C PRO A 397 -12.17 43.07 -16.77
N GLY A 398 -12.95 44.12 -16.97
CA GLY A 398 -14.34 44.02 -17.46
C GLY A 398 -14.71 45.11 -18.46
N THR A 399 -13.75 45.89 -18.96
CA THR A 399 -13.97 46.92 -19.99
C THR A 399 -13.38 46.47 -21.31
N ASP A 400 -14.07 46.72 -22.42
CA ASP A 400 -13.61 46.47 -23.80
C ASP A 400 -13.05 45.06 -24.04
N LEU A 401 -13.68 44.05 -23.44
CA LEU A 401 -13.33 42.66 -23.71
C LEU A 401 -13.87 42.27 -25.08
N VAL A 402 -13.17 41.37 -25.77
CA VAL A 402 -13.63 40.74 -27.01
C VAL A 402 -14.03 39.31 -26.75
N GLY A 403 -15.15 38.88 -27.32
CA GLY A 403 -15.71 37.54 -27.11
C GLY A 403 -16.66 37.12 -28.21
N ALA A 404 -16.92 35.81 -28.27
CA ALA A 404 -17.91 35.19 -29.14
C ALA A 404 -19.31 35.74 -28.84
N ALA A 405 -20.12 35.82 -29.88
CA ALA A 405 -21.46 36.36 -29.84
C ALA A 405 -22.31 35.78 -30.98
N VAL A 406 -23.61 36.01 -30.91
CA VAL A 406 -24.55 35.60 -31.96
C VAL A 406 -25.21 36.83 -32.58
N SER A 407 -25.33 36.85 -33.91
CA SER A 407 -25.97 37.94 -34.64
C SER A 407 -27.49 37.92 -34.41
N SER A 408 -28.06 39.05 -33.99
CA SER A 408 -29.51 39.21 -33.82
C SER A 408 -30.25 39.32 -35.16
N VAL A 409 -31.59 39.19 -35.16
CA VAL A 409 -32.41 39.43 -36.37
C VAL A 409 -32.23 40.85 -36.88
N ALA A 410 -32.07 41.82 -35.98
CA ALA A 410 -31.87 43.23 -36.31
C ALA A 410 -30.52 43.52 -37.01
N ALA A 411 -29.49 42.72 -36.74
CA ALA A 411 -28.15 42.88 -37.32
C ALA A 411 -28.00 42.32 -38.75
N GLY A 412 -28.97 41.52 -39.21
CA GLY A 412 -28.93 40.81 -40.48
C GLY A 412 -28.10 39.52 -40.39
N ASN A 413 -28.57 38.45 -41.05
CA ASN A 413 -28.06 37.07 -40.91
C ASN A 413 -28.16 36.54 -39.46
N ALA A 414 -29.38 36.53 -38.92
CA ALA A 414 -29.69 36.05 -37.57
C ALA A 414 -29.10 34.65 -37.30
N GLY A 415 -28.60 34.43 -36.08
CA GLY A 415 -28.01 33.16 -35.66
C GLY A 415 -26.62 32.88 -36.24
N SER A 416 -26.03 33.83 -36.99
CA SER A 416 -24.64 33.68 -37.45
C SER A 416 -23.65 33.95 -36.32
N PRO A 417 -22.58 33.15 -36.21
CA PRO A 417 -21.52 33.41 -35.23
C PRO A 417 -20.79 34.72 -35.56
N VAL A 418 -20.61 35.57 -34.56
CA VAL A 418 -19.97 36.89 -34.64
C VAL A 418 -19.12 37.15 -33.40
N TYR A 419 -18.37 38.25 -33.41
CA TYR A 419 -17.57 38.68 -32.26
C TYR A 419 -17.83 40.14 -31.98
N TYR A 420 -17.96 40.49 -30.71
CA TYR A 420 -18.19 41.86 -30.26
C TYR A 420 -17.15 42.28 -29.25
N ILE A 421 -17.08 43.60 -29.04
CA ILE A 421 -16.45 44.20 -27.88
C ILE A 421 -17.55 44.60 -26.92
N SER A 422 -17.42 44.27 -25.65
CA SER A 422 -18.39 44.67 -24.63
C SER A 422 -17.73 44.91 -23.27
N SER A 423 -18.46 45.62 -22.41
CA SER A 423 -18.01 46.05 -21.09
C SER A 423 -19.07 45.73 -20.03
N GLY A 424 -18.66 45.21 -18.89
CA GLY A 424 -19.52 44.89 -17.77
C GLY A 424 -18.85 43.98 -16.74
N THR A 425 -19.31 44.05 -15.48
CA THR A 425 -18.98 43.04 -14.46
C THR A 425 -19.43 41.63 -14.86
N SER A 426 -20.41 41.55 -15.77
CA SER A 426 -20.85 40.33 -16.43
C SER A 426 -19.75 39.60 -17.22
N PHE A 427 -18.64 40.26 -17.56
CA PHE A 427 -17.54 39.67 -18.33
C PHE A 427 -16.24 39.54 -17.51
N SER A 428 -16.08 40.31 -16.43
CA SER A 428 -15.04 40.07 -15.43
C SER A 428 -15.35 38.80 -14.61
N CYS A 429 -16.61 38.59 -14.25
CA CYS A 429 -17.08 37.40 -13.53
C CYS A 429 -16.72 36.06 -14.22
N PRO A 430 -17.07 35.82 -15.49
CA PRO A 430 -16.75 34.56 -16.18
C PRO A 430 -15.26 34.37 -16.40
N THR A 431 -14.49 35.45 -16.57
CA THR A 431 -13.02 35.38 -16.62
C THR A 431 -12.47 34.81 -15.30
N THR A 432 -12.98 35.28 -14.16
CA THR A 432 -12.63 34.73 -12.85
C THR A 432 -13.18 33.32 -12.62
N ALA A 433 -14.36 32.98 -13.17
CA ALA A 433 -14.90 31.62 -13.13
C ALA A 433 -14.00 30.63 -13.88
N GLY A 434 -13.45 31.05 -15.02
CA GLY A 434 -12.41 30.28 -15.72
C GLY A 434 -11.14 30.11 -14.88
N LEU A 435 -10.71 31.12 -14.13
CA LEU A 435 -9.61 30.95 -13.17
C LEU A 435 -9.93 29.93 -12.07
N ALA A 436 -11.14 29.97 -11.51
CA ALA A 436 -11.60 28.96 -10.54
C ALA A 436 -11.48 27.54 -11.14
N ALA A 437 -11.91 27.38 -12.40
CA ALA A 437 -11.81 26.12 -13.13
C ALA A 437 -10.35 25.70 -13.40
N LEU A 438 -9.42 26.63 -13.65
CA LEU A 438 -7.98 26.33 -13.75
C LEU A 438 -7.38 25.87 -12.41
N VAL A 439 -7.80 26.47 -11.30
CA VAL A 439 -7.37 26.06 -9.95
C VAL A 439 -7.84 24.63 -9.65
N ILE A 440 -9.10 24.31 -9.95
CA ILE A 440 -9.66 22.96 -9.82
C ILE A 440 -8.94 21.99 -10.79
N SER A 441 -8.71 22.39 -12.03
CA SER A 441 -7.97 21.60 -13.02
C SER A 441 -6.56 21.28 -12.52
N ARG A 442 -5.86 22.27 -11.95
CA ARG A 442 -4.53 22.09 -11.37
C ARG A 442 -4.54 21.09 -10.21
N ALA A 443 -5.55 21.15 -9.35
CA ALA A 443 -5.71 20.17 -8.27
C ALA A 443 -5.84 18.75 -8.83
N LYS A 444 -6.73 18.56 -9.82
CA LYS A 444 -6.92 17.27 -10.51
C LYS A 444 -5.63 16.81 -11.23
N ASP A 445 -4.88 17.73 -11.85
CA ASP A 445 -3.57 17.44 -12.48
C ASP A 445 -2.51 16.98 -11.47
N LEU A 446 -2.64 17.41 -10.21
CA LEU A 446 -1.78 17.01 -9.10
C LEU A 446 -2.30 15.80 -8.32
N GLY A 447 -3.43 15.21 -8.73
CA GLY A 447 -4.06 14.09 -8.03
C GLY A 447 -4.67 14.47 -6.68
N THR A 448 -5.00 15.75 -6.47
CA THR A 448 -5.67 16.24 -5.25
C THR A 448 -7.07 16.78 -5.57
N THR A 449 -7.90 16.88 -4.54
CA THR A 449 -9.23 17.49 -4.62
C THR A 449 -9.26 18.71 -3.70
N LEU A 450 -9.80 19.83 -4.20
CA LEU A 450 -10.03 21.04 -3.41
C LEU A 450 -11.50 21.10 -3.01
N SER A 451 -11.78 21.55 -1.79
CA SER A 451 -13.12 22.01 -1.44
C SER A 451 -13.40 23.36 -2.10
N ASN A 452 -14.68 23.75 -2.18
CA ASN A 452 -15.05 25.08 -2.64
C ASN A 452 -14.53 26.21 -1.73
N ASP A 453 -14.43 25.98 -0.41
CA ASP A 453 -13.75 26.88 0.54
C ASP A 453 -12.27 27.08 0.18
N ASP A 454 -11.56 26.02 -0.23
CA ASP A 454 -10.16 26.09 -0.65
C ASP A 454 -10.01 26.91 -1.93
N VAL A 455 -10.86 26.67 -2.93
CA VAL A 455 -10.83 27.43 -4.19
C VAL A 455 -11.13 28.90 -3.93
N GLU A 456 -12.16 29.22 -3.13
CA GLU A 456 -12.48 30.59 -2.74
C GLU A 456 -11.27 31.27 -2.07
N SER A 457 -10.66 30.58 -1.11
CA SER A 457 -9.48 31.08 -0.39
C SER A 457 -8.29 31.32 -1.33
N LEU A 458 -8.05 30.42 -2.29
CA LEU A 458 -6.96 30.54 -3.26
C LEU A 458 -7.17 31.74 -4.19
N LEU A 459 -8.41 31.99 -4.64
CA LEU A 459 -8.75 33.12 -5.49
C LEU A 459 -8.62 34.47 -4.76
N GLN A 460 -9.03 34.52 -3.48
CA GLN A 460 -9.03 35.77 -2.70
C GLN A 460 -7.68 36.10 -2.06
N SER A 461 -6.83 35.10 -1.78
CA SER A 461 -5.54 35.32 -1.10
C SER A 461 -4.34 35.50 -2.03
N ASN A 462 -4.50 35.20 -3.33
CA ASN A 462 -3.46 35.27 -4.35
C ASN A 462 -3.76 36.34 -5.40
N THR A 463 -4.22 37.49 -4.94
CA THR A 463 -4.55 38.67 -5.76
C THR A 463 -3.38 39.65 -5.83
N VAL A 464 -3.44 40.54 -6.83
CA VAL A 464 -2.65 41.76 -6.89
C VAL A 464 -3.45 42.89 -6.25
N ASP A 465 -2.97 43.37 -5.11
CA ASP A 465 -3.46 44.58 -4.45
C ASP A 465 -3.26 45.80 -5.38
N LEU A 466 -4.33 46.50 -5.73
CA LEU A 466 -4.27 47.61 -6.67
C LEU A 466 -4.01 48.92 -5.92
N PRO A 467 -3.19 49.84 -6.46
CA PRO A 467 -2.92 51.11 -5.82
C PRO A 467 -4.20 51.92 -5.69
N ASP A 468 -4.51 52.38 -4.47
CA ASP A 468 -5.56 53.37 -4.22
C ASP A 468 -5.13 54.76 -4.76
N ASP A 469 -5.22 55.00 -6.08
CA ASP A 469 -4.83 56.30 -6.64
C ASP A 469 -5.92 57.35 -6.30
N PRO A 470 -5.56 58.55 -5.80
CA PRO A 470 -6.51 59.65 -5.64
C PRO A 470 -7.22 60.10 -6.93
N ASN A 471 -6.80 59.65 -8.13
CA ASN A 471 -7.49 59.83 -9.40
C ASN A 471 -8.43 58.67 -9.78
N ASP A 472 -8.41 57.56 -9.05
CA ASP A 472 -9.44 56.53 -9.17
C ASP A 472 -10.78 57.13 -8.79
N SER A 473 -11.80 56.84 -9.60
CA SER A 473 -13.10 57.50 -9.57
C SER A 473 -13.54 57.85 -8.14
N PRO A 474 -13.83 59.13 -7.81
CA PRO A 474 -13.66 59.78 -6.50
C PRO A 474 -14.50 59.28 -5.31
N ASN A 475 -15.11 58.10 -5.38
CA ASN A 475 -16.08 57.58 -4.41
C ASN A 475 -15.78 56.14 -3.92
N GLY A 476 -14.74 55.46 -4.41
CA GLY A 476 -14.45 54.06 -4.08
C GLY A 476 -13.83 53.82 -2.70
N GLY A 477 -12.97 54.74 -2.25
CA GLY A 477 -12.17 54.54 -1.03
C GLY A 477 -11.11 53.44 -1.19
N SER A 478 -10.32 53.20 -0.13
CA SER A 478 -9.17 52.28 -0.12
C SER A 478 -9.53 50.78 -0.07
N SER A 479 -10.71 50.42 -0.59
CA SER A 479 -11.30 49.10 -0.39
C SER A 479 -12.28 48.75 -1.50
N TRP A 480 -12.11 49.35 -2.69
CA TRP A 480 -13.06 49.25 -3.77
C TRP A 480 -12.96 47.91 -4.52
N ASP A 481 -11.77 47.31 -4.49
CA ASP A 481 -11.34 46.10 -5.17
C ASP A 481 -11.38 44.84 -4.29
N GLY A 482 -11.84 44.97 -3.04
CA GLY A 482 -11.97 43.85 -2.09
C GLY A 482 -10.60 43.33 -1.68
N ASN A 483 -10.26 42.11 -2.11
CA ASN A 483 -8.93 41.53 -1.94
C ASN A 483 -7.96 41.91 -3.06
N GLY A 484 -8.42 42.56 -4.13
CA GLY A 484 -7.59 42.98 -5.26
C GLY A 484 -7.91 42.25 -6.56
N ARG A 485 -7.09 42.50 -7.59
CA ARG A 485 -7.24 41.86 -8.91
C ARG A 485 -6.78 40.41 -8.87
N VAL A 486 -7.55 39.51 -9.47
CA VAL A 486 -7.17 38.09 -9.56
C VAL A 486 -5.89 37.90 -10.37
N ASP A 487 -5.03 36.98 -9.94
CA ASP A 487 -3.79 36.60 -10.63
C ASP A 487 -3.81 35.09 -10.91
N PHE A 488 -3.81 34.75 -12.20
CA PHE A 488 -3.97 33.37 -12.64
C PHE A 488 -2.78 32.51 -12.21
N LEU A 489 -1.56 33.03 -12.38
CA LEU A 489 -0.35 32.29 -12.06
C LEU A 489 -0.21 32.10 -10.56
N ALA A 490 -0.50 33.14 -9.77
CA ALA A 490 -0.39 33.07 -8.32
C ALA A 490 -1.38 32.05 -7.74
N ALA A 491 -2.65 32.11 -8.17
CA ALA A 491 -3.67 31.16 -7.71
C ALA A 491 -3.36 29.71 -8.14
N VAL A 492 -2.99 29.47 -9.40
CA VAL A 492 -2.64 28.13 -9.89
C VAL A 492 -1.38 27.57 -9.23
N ASN A 493 -0.35 28.38 -8.96
CA ASN A 493 0.84 27.92 -8.23
C ASN A 493 0.58 27.68 -6.74
N ALA A 494 -0.37 28.40 -6.15
CA ALA A 494 -0.72 28.24 -4.75
C ALA A 494 -1.44 26.92 -4.47
N VAL A 495 -1.95 26.24 -5.51
CA VAL A 495 -2.44 24.85 -5.39
C VAL A 495 -1.27 23.94 -5.02
N GLN A 496 -1.18 23.64 -3.73
CA GLN A 496 -0.22 22.68 -3.21
C GLN A 496 -0.69 21.26 -3.57
N GLY A 497 0.21 20.44 -4.10
CA GLY A 497 -0.04 19.01 -4.26
C GLY A 497 -0.01 18.36 -2.89
N GLY A 498 -1.15 18.35 -2.20
CA GLY A 498 -1.25 17.86 -0.83
C GLY A 498 -2.68 17.70 -0.37
N GLY A 499 -3.38 16.71 -0.92
CA GLY A 499 -4.38 16.00 -0.13
C GLY A 499 -3.61 15.31 1.00
N GLY A 500 -4.04 15.47 2.25
CA GLY A 500 -3.40 14.79 3.36
C GLY A 500 -3.47 13.28 3.13
N ASN A 501 -2.32 12.62 3.05
CA ASN A 501 -2.20 11.18 2.90
C ASN A 501 -3.02 10.45 3.97
N GLN A 502 -3.95 9.60 3.54
CA GLN A 502 -4.66 8.69 4.42
C GLN A 502 -3.79 7.45 4.61
N ALA A 503 -3.47 7.14 5.88
CA ALA A 503 -2.61 6.00 6.18
C ALA A 503 -3.16 4.70 5.58
N PRO A 504 -2.27 3.78 5.18
CA PRO A 504 -2.70 2.52 4.59
C PRO A 504 -3.35 1.66 5.68
N THR A 505 -4.01 0.57 5.29
CA THR A 505 -4.49 -0.46 6.22
C THR A 505 -3.70 -1.74 5.99
N ALA A 506 -2.97 -2.18 7.02
CA ALA A 506 -2.22 -3.44 6.98
C ALA A 506 -3.12 -4.63 7.32
N GLU A 507 -2.96 -5.74 6.60
CA GLU A 507 -3.64 -7.01 6.87
C GLU A 507 -2.63 -8.16 6.74
N ALA A 508 -2.21 -8.71 7.89
CA ALA A 508 -1.14 -9.70 7.96
C ALA A 508 -1.61 -11.13 7.62
N GLY A 509 -2.92 -11.39 7.69
CA GLY A 509 -3.52 -12.70 7.47
C GLY A 509 -3.71 -13.51 8.76
N PRO A 510 -4.15 -14.79 8.67
CA PRO A 510 -4.51 -15.59 9.83
C PRO A 510 -3.32 -16.19 10.59
N ASP A 511 -3.53 -16.54 11.85
CA ASP A 511 -2.59 -17.28 12.70
C ASP A 511 -2.18 -18.64 12.08
N GLN A 512 -0.94 -19.07 12.35
CA GLN A 512 -0.36 -20.31 11.81
C GLN A 512 0.24 -21.19 12.92
N SER A 513 0.40 -22.49 12.63
CA SER A 513 1.05 -23.46 13.54
C SER A 513 1.85 -24.50 12.78
N GLY A 514 3.01 -24.90 13.30
CA GLY A 514 3.88 -25.92 12.71
C GLY A 514 5.04 -26.32 13.64
N GLN A 515 6.03 -27.02 13.09
CA GLN A 515 7.20 -27.51 13.82
C GLN A 515 8.46 -26.67 13.51
N THR A 516 9.49 -26.80 14.34
CA THR A 516 10.78 -26.15 14.06
C THR A 516 11.34 -26.64 12.73
N GLY A 517 11.78 -25.70 11.88
CA GLY A 517 12.27 -26.00 10.54
C GLY A 517 11.22 -25.96 9.42
N ASP A 518 9.93 -25.91 9.75
CA ASP A 518 8.87 -25.73 8.73
C ASP A 518 9.01 -24.38 8.01
N ASN A 519 8.64 -24.35 6.72
CA ASN A 519 8.66 -23.15 5.91
C ASN A 519 7.27 -22.49 5.86
N PHE A 520 7.04 -21.50 6.73
CA PHE A 520 5.81 -20.74 6.84
C PHE A 520 5.69 -19.72 5.71
N GLN A 521 4.47 -19.51 5.18
CA GLN A 521 4.18 -18.57 4.09
C GLN A 521 3.33 -17.42 4.61
N PHE A 522 3.71 -16.19 4.28
CA PHE A 522 3.02 -14.97 4.69
C PHE A 522 2.55 -14.19 3.46
N ASP A 523 1.33 -13.66 3.50
CA ASP A 523 0.67 -12.99 2.38
C ASP A 523 0.00 -11.70 2.88
N GLY A 524 0.55 -10.57 2.47
CA GLY A 524 0.06 -9.23 2.83
C GLY A 524 -0.89 -8.63 1.79
N SER A 525 -1.28 -9.39 0.74
CA SER A 525 -2.07 -8.87 -0.38
C SER A 525 -3.47 -8.37 0.00
N GLY A 526 -3.94 -8.64 1.22
CA GLY A 526 -5.15 -8.05 1.77
C GLY A 526 -5.01 -6.58 2.20
N SER A 527 -3.79 -6.05 2.27
CA SER A 527 -3.53 -4.66 2.66
C SER A 527 -3.97 -3.69 1.56
N SER A 528 -4.42 -2.49 1.94
CA SER A 528 -4.97 -1.51 1.00
C SER A 528 -4.65 -0.09 1.41
N ASP A 529 -4.71 0.83 0.44
CA ASP A 529 -4.50 2.25 0.65
C ASP A 529 -5.73 3.04 0.16
N PRO A 530 -6.31 3.95 0.98
CA PRO A 530 -7.47 4.74 0.57
C PRO A 530 -7.22 5.66 -0.62
N ASP A 531 -5.99 6.13 -0.79
CA ASP A 531 -5.55 7.03 -1.86
C ASP A 531 -4.98 6.23 -3.06
N ASN A 532 -4.95 4.89 -2.93
CA ASN A 532 -4.49 3.92 -3.92
C ASN A 532 -3.00 4.07 -4.26
N ASP A 533 -2.21 4.51 -3.28
CA ASP A 533 -0.77 4.66 -3.38
C ASP A 533 -0.03 3.31 -3.44
N PRO A 534 1.15 3.24 -4.08
CA PRO A 534 1.94 2.02 -4.11
C PRO A 534 2.47 1.63 -2.72
N LEU A 535 2.03 0.48 -2.22
CA LEU A 535 2.40 -0.01 -0.89
C LEU A 535 3.74 -0.74 -0.84
N ILE A 536 4.51 -0.47 0.23
CA ILE A 536 5.75 -1.16 0.61
C ILE A 536 5.46 -2.05 1.82
N TYR A 537 5.88 -3.32 1.75
CA TYR A 537 5.58 -4.35 2.74
C TYR A 537 6.87 -4.76 3.46
N THR A 538 6.90 -4.64 4.78
CA THR A 538 8.00 -5.09 5.64
C THR A 538 7.48 -6.07 6.68
N TRP A 539 8.12 -7.24 6.78
CA TRP A 539 7.77 -8.29 7.73
C TRP A 539 8.85 -8.43 8.81
N ASP A 540 8.44 -8.39 10.08
CA ASP A 540 9.23 -8.79 11.24
C ASP A 540 8.67 -10.10 11.81
N PHE A 541 9.48 -11.15 11.83
CA PHE A 541 9.06 -12.49 12.22
C PHE A 541 9.03 -12.73 13.74
N GLY A 542 9.48 -11.76 14.55
CA GLY A 542 9.40 -11.81 16.01
C GLY A 542 10.45 -12.70 16.70
N ASP A 543 11.37 -13.30 15.95
CA ASP A 543 12.45 -14.16 16.45
C ASP A 543 13.84 -13.50 16.44
N GLY A 544 13.92 -12.23 16.00
CA GLY A 544 15.16 -11.46 15.87
C GLY A 544 15.94 -11.73 14.59
N SER A 545 15.38 -12.50 13.65
CA SER A 545 15.91 -12.62 12.29
C SER A 545 15.78 -11.31 11.50
N PRO A 546 16.54 -11.12 10.40
CA PRO A 546 16.37 -9.95 9.53
C PRO A 546 14.96 -9.85 8.95
N THR A 547 14.44 -8.64 8.85
CA THR A 547 13.14 -8.39 8.23
C THR A 547 13.13 -8.77 6.74
N ALA A 548 11.98 -9.18 6.23
CA ALA A 548 11.77 -9.48 4.81
C ALA A 548 10.89 -8.40 4.14
N ASN A 549 11.05 -8.22 2.83
CA ASN A 549 10.25 -7.28 2.06
C ASN A 549 9.53 -7.98 0.91
N GLY A 550 8.29 -7.59 0.66
CA GLY A 550 7.46 -8.12 -0.42
C GLY A 550 6.06 -8.47 0.05
N VAL A 551 5.12 -8.50 -0.90
CA VAL A 551 3.72 -8.86 -0.65
C VAL A 551 3.63 -10.28 -0.07
N ASN A 552 4.38 -11.21 -0.66
CA ASN A 552 4.47 -12.60 -0.21
C ASN A 552 5.91 -12.94 0.19
N VAL A 553 6.09 -13.48 1.39
CA VAL A 553 7.41 -13.89 1.93
C VAL A 553 7.29 -15.24 2.63
N SER A 554 8.43 -15.88 2.92
CA SER A 554 8.48 -17.12 3.69
C SER A 554 9.57 -17.10 4.75
N HIS A 555 9.36 -17.79 5.86
CA HIS A 555 10.31 -17.88 6.98
C HIS A 555 10.22 -19.23 7.71
N SER A 556 11.31 -19.63 8.36
CA SER A 556 11.40 -20.86 9.15
C SER A 556 11.99 -20.57 10.52
N TYR A 557 11.40 -21.14 11.57
CA TYR A 557 11.81 -20.92 12.96
C TYR A 557 12.69 -22.05 13.48
N ALA A 558 13.80 -21.68 14.15
CA ALA A 558 14.79 -22.61 14.66
C ALA A 558 14.49 -23.16 16.08
N ALA A 559 13.52 -22.59 16.78
CA ALA A 559 13.17 -22.99 18.14
C ALA A 559 11.64 -23.03 18.33
N ALA A 560 11.18 -23.91 19.20
CA ALA A 560 9.78 -23.91 19.62
C ALA A 560 9.44 -22.66 20.42
N ASN A 561 8.45 -21.90 19.94
CA ASN A 561 7.87 -20.77 20.65
C ASN A 561 6.58 -20.32 19.96
N THR A 562 5.85 -19.41 20.61
CA THR A 562 4.87 -18.57 19.92
C THR A 562 5.53 -17.26 19.52
N TYR A 563 5.57 -16.99 18.22
CA TYR A 563 6.13 -15.79 17.63
C TYR A 563 5.02 -14.84 17.20
N THR A 564 5.18 -13.55 17.48
CA THR A 564 4.31 -12.49 16.95
C THR A 564 4.96 -11.93 15.70
N VAL A 565 4.35 -12.19 14.55
CA VAL A 565 4.79 -11.67 13.26
C VAL A 565 4.07 -10.35 13.01
N THR A 566 4.83 -9.32 12.66
CA THR A 566 4.30 -7.97 12.36
C THR A 566 4.50 -7.67 10.88
N LEU A 567 3.41 -7.36 10.20
CA LEU A 567 3.43 -6.71 8.89
C LEU A 567 3.31 -5.20 9.09
N THR A 568 4.29 -4.46 8.55
CA THR A 568 4.19 -3.01 8.40
C THR A 568 4.01 -2.67 6.93
N VAL A 569 2.98 -1.90 6.64
CA VAL A 569 2.66 -1.39 5.30
C VAL A 569 2.90 0.11 5.30
N ASP A 570 3.63 0.59 4.29
CA ASP A 570 4.05 1.98 4.13
C ASP A 570 3.67 2.46 2.72
N ASP A 571 2.89 3.53 2.64
CA ASP A 571 2.48 4.19 1.37
C ASP A 571 3.52 5.24 0.90
N GLY A 572 4.59 5.42 1.68
CA GLY A 572 5.64 6.41 1.48
C GLY A 572 5.41 7.74 2.19
N GLN A 573 4.37 7.85 3.03
CA GLN A 573 3.98 9.04 3.80
C GLN A 573 3.48 8.68 5.21
N ALA A 574 2.74 7.59 5.37
CA ALA A 574 2.28 7.03 6.62
C ALA A 574 2.40 5.50 6.61
N THR A 575 2.39 4.92 7.81
CA THR A 575 2.46 3.47 7.95
C THR A 575 1.34 2.97 8.82
N ASP A 576 0.88 1.76 8.53
CA ASP A 576 0.03 0.98 9.42
C ASP A 576 0.65 -0.39 9.65
N SER A 577 0.21 -1.08 10.70
CA SER A 577 0.74 -2.41 11.01
C SER A 577 -0.32 -3.32 11.59
N ASP A 578 -0.25 -4.58 11.16
CA ASP A 578 -1.07 -5.66 11.66
C ASP A 578 -0.19 -6.85 12.06
N THR A 579 -0.72 -7.73 12.91
CA THR A 579 0.03 -8.83 13.51
C THR A 579 -0.73 -10.14 13.43
N LEU A 580 0.01 -11.23 13.22
CA LEU A 580 -0.47 -12.59 13.40
C LEU A 580 0.47 -13.38 14.32
N THR A 581 0.01 -14.51 14.82
CA THR A 581 0.82 -15.42 15.65
C THR A 581 1.21 -16.68 14.88
N VAL A 582 2.47 -17.09 15.05
CA VAL A 582 2.96 -18.39 14.58
C VAL A 582 3.34 -19.22 15.80
N THR A 583 2.65 -20.34 16.01
CA THR A 583 2.97 -21.28 17.09
C THR A 583 3.84 -22.41 16.55
N VAL A 584 5.09 -22.44 17.00
CA VAL A 584 6.10 -23.43 16.61
C VAL A 584 6.34 -24.37 17.78
N SER A 585 6.20 -25.67 17.55
CA SER A 585 6.56 -26.72 18.51
C SER A 585 7.83 -27.45 18.08
N ASP A 586 8.57 -28.01 19.04
CA ASP A 586 9.66 -28.92 18.70
C ASP A 586 9.05 -30.21 18.09
N PRO A 587 9.80 -30.94 17.25
CA PRO A 587 9.43 -32.28 16.86
C PRO A 587 9.31 -33.15 18.12
N PRO A 588 8.44 -34.18 18.11
CA PRO A 588 8.40 -35.16 19.19
C PRO A 588 9.80 -35.71 19.49
N GLY A 589 10.28 -35.59 20.73
CA GLY A 589 11.54 -36.21 21.18
C GLY A 589 12.77 -35.33 21.38
N SER A 590 12.69 -34.01 21.15
CA SER A 590 13.81 -33.07 21.37
C SER A 590 14.37 -33.14 22.81
N GLY A 591 15.66 -33.51 22.95
CA GLY A 591 16.36 -33.62 24.23
C GLY A 591 16.56 -35.06 24.76
N ALA A 592 16.00 -36.05 24.08
CA ALA A 592 16.14 -37.47 24.42
C ALA A 592 17.36 -38.13 23.74
N THR A 593 17.80 -39.28 24.24
CA THR A 593 18.79 -40.14 23.55
C THR A 593 18.09 -41.38 23.00
N LEU A 594 18.17 -41.58 21.68
CA LEU A 594 17.65 -42.74 20.99
C LEU A 594 18.77 -43.77 20.85
N TYR A 595 18.54 -45.00 21.30
CA TYR A 595 19.45 -46.13 21.14
C TYR A 595 18.87 -47.08 20.12
N PHE A 596 19.69 -47.50 19.16
CA PHE A 596 19.25 -48.46 18.17
C PHE A 596 20.37 -49.35 17.64
N SER A 597 19.99 -50.57 17.26
CA SER A 597 20.78 -51.52 16.47
C SER A 597 20.36 -51.43 15.01
N SER A 598 21.19 -51.97 14.11
CA SER A 598 20.84 -52.04 12.70
C SER A 598 21.08 -53.42 12.10
N LYS A 599 20.23 -53.82 11.15
CA LYS A 599 20.42 -55.03 10.36
C LYS A 599 21.60 -54.86 9.41
N GLY A 600 22.61 -55.71 9.54
CA GLY A 600 23.82 -55.64 8.73
C GLY A 600 24.82 -54.54 9.15
N ASN A 601 25.94 -54.46 8.41
CA ASN A 601 27.00 -53.49 8.70
C ASN A 601 26.74 -52.18 7.98
N ASN A 602 26.53 -51.10 8.72
CA ASN A 602 26.06 -49.83 8.20
C ASN A 602 27.01 -48.67 8.52
N SER A 603 26.97 -47.61 7.71
CA SER A 603 27.79 -46.42 7.91
C SER A 603 26.99 -45.33 8.62
N PHE A 604 27.48 -44.90 9.77
CA PHE A 604 26.88 -43.87 10.60
C PHE A 604 27.67 -42.56 10.53
N PRO A 605 26.99 -41.40 10.36
CA PRO A 605 27.63 -40.10 10.37
C PRO A 605 28.44 -39.86 11.65
N GLY A 606 29.68 -39.40 11.48
CA GLY A 606 30.57 -39.04 12.59
C GLY A 606 31.31 -40.21 13.27
N ILE A 607 30.82 -41.45 13.16
CA ILE A 607 31.44 -42.62 13.83
C ILE A 607 31.89 -43.74 12.88
N GLY A 608 31.51 -43.71 11.60
CA GLY A 608 32.00 -44.65 10.59
C GLY A 608 31.19 -45.94 10.51
N THR A 609 31.83 -47.07 10.20
CA THR A 609 31.13 -48.36 10.06
C THR A 609 30.82 -48.96 11.42
N VAL A 610 29.54 -49.14 11.69
CA VAL A 610 28.97 -49.86 12.83
C VAL A 610 28.56 -51.25 12.33
N ARG A 611 28.83 -52.30 13.11
CA ARG A 611 28.52 -53.68 12.71
C ARG A 611 27.16 -54.11 13.23
N ASN A 612 26.66 -55.22 12.71
CA ASN A 612 25.33 -55.76 13.05
C ASN A 612 25.22 -56.33 14.47
N GLU A 613 26.33 -56.42 15.20
CA GLU A 613 26.36 -56.77 16.62
C GLU A 613 26.47 -55.55 17.57
N ASP A 614 26.49 -54.33 17.03
CA ASP A 614 26.73 -53.10 17.78
C ASP A 614 25.43 -52.29 18.01
N ILE A 615 25.44 -51.41 19.03
CA ILE A 615 24.33 -50.48 19.30
C ILE A 615 24.86 -49.04 19.31
N VAL A 616 24.11 -48.15 18.67
CA VAL A 616 24.41 -46.72 18.51
C VAL A 616 23.49 -45.90 19.40
N ALA A 617 24.02 -44.82 19.97
CA ALA A 617 23.23 -43.78 20.62
C ALA A 617 23.19 -42.52 19.75
N PHE A 618 22.00 -41.98 19.53
CA PHE A 618 21.73 -40.72 18.84
C PHE A 618 21.20 -39.69 19.83
N ASP A 619 21.96 -38.61 20.00
CA ASP A 619 21.55 -37.44 20.78
C ASP A 619 20.63 -36.57 19.90
N THR A 620 19.34 -36.55 20.21
CA THR A 620 18.33 -35.82 19.41
C THR A 620 18.50 -34.30 19.48
N GLN A 621 19.15 -33.78 20.53
CA GLN A 621 19.42 -32.35 20.68
C GLN A 621 20.69 -31.94 19.93
N ALA A 622 21.74 -32.74 20.02
CA ALA A 622 23.01 -32.46 19.34
C ALA A 622 23.00 -32.89 17.86
N GLY A 623 22.10 -33.81 17.47
CA GLY A 623 22.07 -34.40 16.13
C GLY A 623 23.29 -35.27 15.84
N THR A 624 23.84 -35.97 16.85
CA THR A 624 25.10 -36.71 16.72
C THR A 624 24.98 -38.17 17.15
N PHE A 625 25.62 -39.07 16.39
CA PHE A 625 25.74 -40.49 16.72
C PHE A 625 26.99 -40.78 17.56
N SER A 626 26.91 -41.78 18.43
CA SER A 626 28.02 -42.35 19.21
C SER A 626 27.87 -43.86 19.37
N LEU A 627 28.99 -44.61 19.37
CA LEU A 627 28.95 -46.05 19.63
C LEU A 627 28.67 -46.30 21.12
N TYR A 628 27.58 -47.01 21.43
CA TYR A 628 27.14 -47.29 22.80
C TYR A 628 27.56 -48.68 23.29
N PHE A 629 27.43 -49.70 22.45
CA PHE A 629 27.82 -51.07 22.75
C PHE A 629 28.54 -51.67 21.54
N ASP A 630 29.72 -52.27 21.78
CA ASP A 630 30.53 -52.97 20.79
C ASP A 630 30.40 -54.49 21.04
N GLY A 631 29.60 -55.16 20.21
CA GLY A 631 29.32 -56.58 20.38
C GLY A 631 30.54 -57.47 20.06
N SER A 632 31.43 -56.96 19.21
CA SER A 632 32.67 -57.64 18.83
C SER A 632 33.58 -57.88 20.04
N ASP A 633 33.65 -56.93 20.96
CA ASP A 633 34.47 -57.03 22.17
C ASP A 633 33.99 -58.10 23.17
N VAL A 634 32.69 -58.41 23.15
CA VAL A 634 32.06 -59.38 24.07
C VAL A 634 31.74 -60.72 23.41
N GLY A 635 32.27 -60.95 22.20
CA GLY A 635 32.21 -62.23 21.52
C GLY A 635 30.99 -62.44 20.63
N LEU A 636 30.26 -61.37 20.29
CA LEU A 636 29.15 -61.38 19.33
C LEU A 636 29.59 -61.06 17.90
N GLY A 637 30.88 -60.89 17.60
CA GLY A 637 31.37 -60.42 16.30
C GLY A 637 31.10 -61.31 15.06
N SER A 638 30.36 -62.40 15.23
CA SER A 638 29.84 -63.25 14.14
C SER A 638 28.35 -63.58 14.30
N ALA A 639 27.68 -62.92 15.24
CA ALA A 639 26.24 -62.90 15.43
C ALA A 639 25.69 -61.56 14.92
N ALA A 640 24.37 -61.42 14.86
CA ALA A 640 23.72 -60.13 14.62
C ALA A 640 22.62 -59.96 15.66
N LEU A 641 22.50 -58.75 16.21
CA LEU A 641 21.41 -58.38 17.09
C LEU A 641 20.14 -58.20 16.27
N ASP A 642 19.04 -58.74 16.78
CA ASP A 642 17.73 -58.61 16.14
C ASP A 642 16.77 -57.75 16.95
N GLY A 643 16.86 -57.82 18.28
CA GLY A 643 16.07 -57.01 19.19
C GLY A 643 16.89 -56.54 20.40
N VAL A 644 16.62 -55.32 20.84
CA VAL A 644 17.40 -54.62 21.88
C VAL A 644 16.48 -53.85 22.80
N HIS A 645 16.66 -54.05 24.11
CA HIS A 645 16.02 -53.22 25.13
C HIS A 645 16.97 -52.91 26.28
N LEU A 646 17.19 -51.62 26.56
CA LEU A 646 18.01 -51.16 27.68
C LEU A 646 17.14 -51.09 28.95
N LEU A 647 17.68 -51.55 30.07
CA LEU A 647 17.02 -51.52 31.38
C LEU A 647 17.55 -50.35 32.21
N ASP A 648 16.71 -49.81 33.10
CA ASP A 648 17.05 -48.69 33.99
C ASP A 648 18.29 -48.93 34.86
N ASN A 649 18.60 -50.20 35.14
CA ASN A 649 19.77 -50.60 35.93
C ASN A 649 21.07 -50.65 35.11
N GLY A 650 21.01 -50.38 33.80
CA GLY A 650 22.11 -50.45 32.85
C GLY A 650 22.32 -51.81 32.19
N ASP A 651 21.52 -52.83 32.53
CA ASP A 651 21.53 -54.11 31.81
C ASP A 651 20.82 -53.97 30.45
N MET A 652 21.04 -54.93 29.56
CA MET A 652 20.48 -54.92 28.20
C MET A 652 19.87 -56.28 27.87
N LEU A 653 18.60 -56.32 27.48
CA LEU A 653 17.99 -57.50 26.89
C LEU A 653 18.29 -57.52 25.39
N LEU A 654 18.72 -58.68 24.90
CA LEU A 654 19.18 -58.89 23.53
C LEU A 654 18.60 -60.19 22.98
N SER A 655 18.14 -60.16 21.73
CA SER A 655 17.88 -61.34 20.88
C SER A 655 18.82 -61.34 19.67
N LEU A 656 18.92 -62.49 19.01
CA LEU A 656 19.84 -62.72 17.91
C LEU A 656 19.10 -63.25 16.68
N THR A 657 19.54 -62.83 15.50
CA THR A 657 18.97 -63.26 14.19
C THR A 657 19.10 -64.77 13.88
N ALA A 658 19.84 -65.52 14.69
CA ALA A 658 20.04 -66.96 14.54
C ALA A 658 20.60 -67.55 15.84
N SER A 659 20.36 -68.85 16.08
CA SER A 659 20.94 -69.55 17.22
C SER A 659 22.46 -69.39 17.27
N PHE A 660 22.99 -68.96 18.43
CA PHE A 660 24.39 -68.62 18.59
C PHE A 660 24.96 -69.06 19.94
N SER A 661 26.22 -69.53 19.93
CA SER A 661 26.94 -69.87 21.16
C SER A 661 27.65 -68.66 21.74
N ILE A 662 26.99 -67.97 22.68
CA ILE A 662 27.50 -66.77 23.35
C ILE A 662 28.59 -67.15 24.39
N PRO A 663 29.82 -66.62 24.26
CA PRO A 663 30.89 -66.88 25.23
C PRO A 663 30.51 -66.44 26.65
N GLY A 664 30.60 -67.35 27.61
CA GLY A 664 30.36 -67.03 29.02
C GLY A 664 28.89 -66.90 29.42
N LEU A 665 27.94 -67.16 28.51
CA LEU A 665 26.52 -67.23 28.84
C LEU A 665 26.28 -68.26 29.95
N SER A 666 25.56 -67.83 30.97
CA SER A 666 25.26 -68.63 32.15
C SER A 666 23.76 -68.76 32.39
N GLY A 667 23.36 -69.89 32.98
CA GLY A 667 21.98 -70.12 33.42
C GLY A 667 21.01 -70.64 32.36
N GLY A 668 21.42 -70.77 31.10
CA GLY A 668 20.55 -71.22 30.00
C GLY A 668 20.31 -72.75 29.94
N PRO A 669 19.20 -73.18 29.33
CA PRO A 669 18.81 -74.59 29.20
C PRO A 669 19.75 -75.38 28.26
N SER A 670 20.32 -74.69 27.27
CA SER A 670 21.24 -75.23 26.25
C SER A 670 22.72 -74.86 26.49
N GLY A 671 23.09 -74.64 27.75
CA GLY A 671 24.45 -74.27 28.13
C GLY A 671 24.80 -72.84 27.71
N THR A 672 25.72 -72.69 26.76
CA THR A 672 26.17 -71.38 26.24
C THR A 672 25.46 -70.95 24.95
N THR A 673 24.50 -71.73 24.47
CA THR A 673 23.76 -71.43 23.23
C THR A 673 22.43 -70.75 23.57
N ALA A 674 22.15 -69.64 22.91
CA ALA A 674 20.84 -69.00 22.87
C ALA A 674 20.24 -69.22 21.47
N ASP A 675 18.97 -69.61 21.40
CA ASP A 675 18.21 -69.69 20.15
C ASP A 675 17.80 -68.29 19.67
N ASP A 676 17.36 -68.16 18.42
CA ASP A 676 16.82 -66.90 17.85
C ASP A 676 15.46 -66.50 18.47
N SER A 677 14.75 -67.46 19.06
CA SER A 677 13.56 -67.21 19.89
C SER A 677 13.85 -66.88 21.36
N ASP A 678 15.13 -66.91 21.79
CA ASP A 678 15.52 -66.68 23.18
C ASP A 678 15.95 -65.22 23.42
N ILE A 679 15.77 -64.74 24.66
CA ILE A 679 16.31 -63.45 25.10
C ILE A 679 17.38 -63.68 26.15
N VAL A 680 18.52 -63.03 25.98
CA VAL A 680 19.60 -62.98 26.97
C VAL A 680 19.71 -61.60 27.57
N VAL A 681 20.29 -61.51 28.77
CA VAL A 681 20.66 -60.25 29.39
C VAL A 681 22.17 -60.08 29.37
N PHE A 682 22.63 -58.92 28.94
CA PHE A 682 24.00 -58.47 29.07
C PHE A 682 24.11 -57.45 30.22
N THR A 683 24.97 -57.75 31.19
CA THR A 683 25.31 -56.83 32.27
C THR A 683 26.68 -56.19 32.00
N PRO A 684 26.73 -54.91 31.60
CA PRO A 684 27.98 -54.24 31.28
C PRO A 684 28.83 -53.95 32.53
N SER A 685 30.14 -54.16 32.40
CA SER A 685 31.17 -53.53 33.24
C SER A 685 31.81 -52.30 32.58
N SER A 686 31.73 -52.19 31.25
CA SER A 686 32.15 -51.04 30.45
C SER A 686 31.39 -51.03 29.13
N LEU A 687 31.06 -49.84 28.62
CA LEU A 687 30.33 -49.59 27.37
C LEU A 687 31.18 -48.73 26.40
N GLY A 688 30.69 -48.57 25.17
CA GLY A 688 31.37 -47.87 24.07
C GLY A 688 32.35 -48.77 23.32
N ALA A 689 33.36 -48.18 22.68
CA ALA A 689 34.35 -48.90 21.84
C ALA A 689 35.30 -49.85 22.60
N ASN A 690 35.11 -50.05 23.91
CA ASN A 690 35.82 -51.05 24.71
C ASN A 690 34.79 -51.71 25.64
N THR A 691 33.87 -52.45 25.05
CA THR A 691 32.75 -53.04 25.78
C THR A 691 33.22 -54.28 26.56
N SER A 692 32.76 -54.43 27.80
CA SER A 692 33.01 -55.63 28.60
C SER A 692 31.85 -55.86 29.54
N GLY A 693 31.57 -57.12 29.87
CA GLY A 693 30.46 -57.49 30.75
C GLY A 693 30.27 -58.99 30.80
N VAL A 694 29.09 -59.41 31.25
CA VAL A 694 28.72 -60.83 31.37
C VAL A 694 27.33 -61.07 30.79
N PHE A 695 27.13 -62.25 30.21
CA PHE A 695 25.83 -62.70 29.71
C PHE A 695 25.17 -63.68 30.69
N SER A 696 23.86 -63.52 30.89
CA SER A 696 23.00 -64.53 31.51
C SER A 696 21.72 -64.72 30.72
N PHE A 697 21.13 -65.89 30.84
CA PHE A 697 19.89 -66.23 30.16
C PHE A 697 18.69 -65.51 30.80
N TYR A 698 17.73 -65.03 30.00
CA TYR A 698 16.58 -64.27 30.49
C TYR A 698 15.23 -64.93 30.14
N PHE A 699 15.01 -65.36 28.90
CA PHE A 699 13.74 -65.91 28.44
C PHE A 699 13.98 -67.04 27.43
N ASP A 700 13.39 -68.21 27.71
CA ASP A 700 13.31 -69.36 26.79
C ASP A 700 12.00 -69.29 26.00
N GLY A 701 12.08 -69.02 24.69
CA GLY A 701 10.91 -68.90 23.82
C GLY A 701 10.23 -70.25 23.54
N SER A 702 11.02 -71.32 23.50
CA SER A 702 10.55 -72.67 23.17
C SER A 702 9.60 -73.23 24.23
N ASP A 703 9.82 -72.88 25.50
CA ASP A 703 8.96 -73.24 26.64
C ASP A 703 7.54 -72.67 26.53
N VAL A 704 7.37 -71.56 25.78
CA VAL A 704 6.09 -70.85 25.65
C VAL A 704 5.52 -70.86 24.22
N GLY A 705 6.16 -71.62 23.33
CA GLY A 705 5.63 -71.95 22.00
C GLY A 705 6.27 -71.21 20.83
N LEU A 706 7.30 -70.40 21.05
CA LEU A 706 8.14 -69.82 19.98
C LEU A 706 9.20 -70.87 19.60
N SER A 707 8.93 -71.69 18.59
CA SER A 707 9.75 -72.89 18.29
C SER A 707 9.95 -73.18 16.80
N THR A 708 9.50 -72.28 15.94
CA THR A 708 9.68 -72.34 14.49
C THR A 708 10.51 -71.15 14.01
N ASN A 709 11.19 -71.29 12.87
CA ASN A 709 12.05 -70.25 12.27
C ASN A 709 11.33 -68.95 11.83
N GLY A 710 10.07 -68.78 12.17
CA GLY A 710 9.31 -67.54 11.91
C GLY A 710 8.75 -66.96 13.19
N GLU A 711 9.30 -67.36 14.34
CA GLU A 711 8.94 -66.91 15.69
C GLU A 711 10.17 -66.32 16.40
N ASP A 712 11.16 -65.91 15.60
CA ASP A 712 12.42 -65.28 16.00
C ASP A 712 12.10 -63.89 16.56
N VAL A 713 12.68 -63.52 17.70
CA VAL A 713 12.35 -62.26 18.39
C VAL A 713 13.19 -61.11 17.83
N ASP A 714 12.56 -60.11 17.23
CA ASP A 714 13.20 -58.91 16.66
C ASP A 714 12.77 -57.61 17.39
N GLY A 715 11.56 -57.56 17.94
CA GLY A 715 11.14 -56.50 18.86
C GLY A 715 11.25 -56.93 20.33
N ILE A 716 11.87 -56.12 21.19
CA ILE A 716 11.86 -56.34 22.65
C ILE A 716 11.54 -55.06 23.41
N TYR A 717 10.56 -55.14 24.29
CA TYR A 717 10.36 -54.16 25.35
C TYR A 717 9.94 -54.85 26.66
N LEU A 718 10.60 -54.54 27.77
CA LEU A 718 10.19 -55.00 29.10
C LEU A 718 9.47 -53.85 29.80
N ASP A 719 8.19 -54.04 30.12
CA ASP A 719 7.43 -53.00 30.78
C ASP A 719 7.67 -52.97 32.30
N SER A 720 7.20 -51.89 32.94
CA SER A 720 7.33 -51.71 34.40
C SER A 720 6.62 -52.77 35.26
N SER A 721 5.71 -53.56 34.67
CA SER A 721 5.04 -54.67 35.35
C SER A 721 5.84 -55.98 35.30
N GLY A 722 6.87 -56.03 34.45
CA GLY A 722 7.71 -57.20 34.20
C GLY A 722 7.20 -58.09 33.05
N ASP A 723 6.24 -57.60 32.27
CA ASP A 723 5.73 -58.27 31.08
C ASP A 723 6.57 -57.87 29.86
N LEU A 724 6.78 -58.80 28.94
CA LEU A 724 7.50 -58.56 27.69
C LEU A 724 6.51 -58.20 26.59
N ILE A 725 6.77 -57.13 25.84
CA ILE A 725 6.14 -56.85 24.55
C ILE A 725 7.18 -57.21 23.49
N LEU A 726 6.80 -58.13 22.61
CA LEU A 726 7.67 -58.69 21.59
C LEU A 726 7.09 -58.44 20.21
N SER A 727 7.99 -58.28 19.24
CA SER A 727 7.70 -58.53 17.83
C SER A 727 8.42 -59.80 17.38
N THR A 728 8.01 -60.36 16.24
CA THR A 728 8.68 -61.51 15.64
C THR A 728 8.66 -61.44 14.12
N VAL A 729 9.71 -61.99 13.48
CA VAL A 729 9.94 -61.99 12.01
C VAL A 729 8.81 -62.63 11.17
N GLY A 730 7.87 -63.32 11.81
CA GLY A 730 6.85 -64.08 11.12
C GLY A 730 5.57 -64.27 11.93
N ASN A 731 4.62 -64.99 11.33
CA ASN A 731 3.33 -65.21 11.95
C ASN A 731 3.43 -66.18 13.13
N VAL A 732 3.03 -65.74 14.33
CA VAL A 732 3.16 -66.51 15.57
C VAL A 732 1.93 -67.36 15.88
N THR A 733 2.17 -68.59 16.37
CA THR A 733 1.16 -69.43 17.05
C THR A 733 1.72 -69.98 18.35
N ALA A 734 1.60 -69.22 19.43
CA ALA A 734 2.15 -69.54 20.75
C ALA A 734 1.07 -69.69 21.84
N ASN A 735 1.47 -69.98 23.08
CA ASN A 735 0.54 -70.16 24.19
C ASN A 735 -0.37 -68.94 24.40
N GLY A 736 -1.67 -69.02 24.14
CA GLY A 736 -2.63 -67.94 24.39
C GLY A 736 -3.05 -67.14 23.14
N ILE A 737 -2.33 -67.30 22.03
CA ILE A 737 -2.63 -66.68 20.73
C ILE A 737 -2.69 -67.76 19.64
N SER A 738 -3.44 -67.56 18.57
CA SER A 738 -3.70 -68.64 17.58
C SER A 738 -3.47 -68.29 16.11
N ARG A 739 -3.05 -67.05 15.83
CA ARG A 739 -2.59 -66.49 14.54
C ARG A 739 -2.38 -64.99 14.72
N ASN A 740 -1.19 -64.61 15.13
CA ASN A 740 -0.73 -63.22 15.11
C ASN A 740 0.18 -63.06 13.88
N ARG A 741 0.10 -61.93 13.20
CA ARG A 741 0.87 -61.70 11.96
C ARG A 741 2.24 -61.09 12.28
N ASP A 742 3.08 -60.98 11.26
CA ASP A 742 4.40 -60.36 11.33
C ASP A 742 4.28 -58.89 11.80
N GLU A 743 3.32 -58.12 11.26
CA GLU A 743 3.13 -56.71 11.62
C GLU A 743 2.53 -56.43 13.02
N ASP A 744 2.37 -57.45 13.87
CA ASP A 744 1.66 -57.36 15.16
C ASP A 744 2.64 -57.41 16.35
N LEU A 745 2.25 -56.82 17.49
CA LEU A 745 2.98 -57.00 18.75
C LEU A 745 2.25 -57.94 19.70
N ILE A 746 3.01 -58.80 20.39
CA ILE A 746 2.50 -59.73 21.40
C ILE A 746 3.04 -59.39 22.78
N ARG A 747 2.16 -59.44 23.78
CA ARG A 747 2.50 -59.30 25.20
C ARG A 747 2.59 -60.66 25.85
N PHE A 748 3.74 -61.01 26.41
CA PHE A 748 3.94 -62.15 27.29
C PHE A 748 3.80 -61.75 28.75
N SER A 749 2.90 -62.44 29.46
CA SER A 749 2.78 -62.34 30.92
C SER A 749 3.09 -63.69 31.56
N GLY A 750 4.04 -63.71 32.49
CA GLY A 750 4.48 -64.97 33.09
C GLY A 750 5.73 -64.89 33.96
N THR A 751 6.38 -66.04 34.14
CA THR A 751 7.68 -66.17 34.79
C THR A 751 8.74 -66.39 33.72
N VAL A 752 9.77 -65.53 33.71
CA VAL A 752 10.93 -65.61 32.81
C VAL A 752 12.09 -66.39 33.45
N GLY A 753 13.00 -66.88 32.64
CA GLY A 753 14.21 -67.61 33.02
C GLY A 753 14.48 -68.79 32.07
N ALA A 754 15.35 -69.71 32.48
CA ALA A 754 15.58 -70.97 31.74
C ALA A 754 14.45 -72.02 31.91
N THR A 755 13.33 -71.61 32.50
CA THR A 755 12.12 -72.43 32.59
C THR A 755 10.94 -71.47 32.49
N THR A 756 10.72 -70.95 31.29
CA THR A 756 9.73 -69.91 31.04
C THR A 756 8.33 -70.51 31.18
N SER A 757 7.40 -69.78 31.80
CA SER A 757 6.00 -70.21 31.81
C SER A 757 5.05 -69.04 31.85
N GLY A 758 3.98 -69.09 31.06
CA GLY A 758 3.04 -67.98 30.91
C GLY A 758 2.21 -68.10 29.65
N SER A 759 1.60 -67.00 29.24
CA SER A 759 0.81 -66.91 28.01
C SER A 759 0.98 -65.55 27.35
N PHE A 760 0.80 -65.54 26.03
CA PHE A 760 0.75 -64.36 25.19
C PHE A 760 -0.67 -63.82 25.03
N SER A 761 -0.75 -62.53 24.75
CA SER A 761 -1.94 -61.81 24.27
C SER A 761 -1.53 -60.83 23.17
N GLN A 762 -2.44 -60.49 22.26
CA GLN A 762 -2.18 -59.46 21.24
C GLN A 762 -2.17 -58.09 21.90
N GLU A 763 -1.09 -57.32 21.70
CA GLU A 763 -0.93 -55.96 22.22
C GLU A 763 -1.25 -54.92 21.14
N PHE A 764 -0.82 -55.16 19.90
CA PHE A 764 -1.03 -54.27 18.76
C PHE A 764 -1.31 -55.11 17.51
N ASP A 765 -2.45 -54.85 16.87
CA ASP A 765 -2.79 -55.34 15.52
C ASP A 765 -2.36 -54.32 14.44
N GLY A 766 -1.31 -54.63 13.67
CA GLY A 766 -0.76 -53.73 12.65
C GLY A 766 -1.65 -53.60 11.42
N SER A 767 -2.36 -54.68 11.08
CA SER A 767 -3.33 -54.74 9.97
C SER A 767 -4.47 -53.72 10.14
N ASP A 768 -4.92 -53.46 11.37
CA ASP A 768 -6.00 -52.50 11.67
C ASP A 768 -5.60 -51.03 11.42
N VAL A 769 -4.30 -50.74 11.49
CA VAL A 769 -3.75 -49.38 11.34
C VAL A 769 -3.01 -49.16 10.02
N GLY A 770 -3.10 -50.14 9.13
CA GLY A 770 -2.68 -50.01 7.73
C GLY A 770 -1.26 -50.46 7.44
N LEU A 771 -0.57 -51.11 8.38
CA LEU A 771 0.64 -51.87 8.05
C LEU A 771 0.24 -53.07 7.17
N SER A 772 0.96 -53.30 6.08
CA SER A 772 0.65 -54.41 5.19
C SER A 772 1.04 -55.74 5.83
N SER A 773 0.23 -56.76 5.57
CA SER A 773 0.56 -58.14 5.96
C SER A 773 1.57 -58.79 5.01
N SER A 774 2.54 -58.01 4.52
CA SER A 774 3.65 -58.49 3.70
C SER A 774 4.94 -58.31 4.49
N SER A 775 5.92 -59.17 4.27
CA SER A 775 7.18 -59.23 5.01
C SER A 775 8.11 -58.00 4.80
N SER A 776 7.57 -56.86 4.37
CA SER A 776 8.29 -55.61 4.14
C SER A 776 7.70 -54.43 4.95
N GLU A 777 6.70 -54.67 5.78
CA GLU A 777 6.21 -53.72 6.79
C GLU A 777 6.01 -54.47 8.13
N ASP A 778 6.94 -55.39 8.40
CA ASP A 778 7.09 -56.14 9.66
C ASP A 778 7.63 -55.20 10.73
N VAL A 779 7.20 -55.30 11.99
CA VAL A 779 7.69 -54.41 13.05
C VAL A 779 9.00 -54.96 13.62
N ASP A 780 10.13 -54.34 13.29
CA ASP A 780 11.47 -54.86 13.66
C ASP A 780 12.03 -54.20 14.93
N ALA A 781 11.36 -53.18 15.45
CA ALA A 781 11.78 -52.49 16.66
C ALA A 781 10.56 -51.95 17.42
N VAL A 782 10.58 -52.06 18.74
CA VAL A 782 9.49 -51.54 19.59
C VAL A 782 9.99 -50.95 20.90
N TYR A 783 9.45 -49.79 21.28
CA TYR A 783 9.59 -49.20 22.59
C TYR A 783 8.31 -48.49 23.03
N LEU A 784 7.78 -48.83 24.21
CA LEU A 784 6.62 -48.14 24.79
C LEU A 784 7.10 -46.98 25.67
N ARG A 785 6.76 -45.76 25.26
CA ARG A 785 7.08 -44.53 25.99
C ARG A 785 6.25 -44.39 27.26
N SER A 786 6.71 -43.55 28.18
CA SER A 786 5.93 -43.22 29.39
C SER A 786 4.59 -42.54 29.09
N SER A 787 4.47 -41.90 27.91
CA SER A 787 3.22 -41.34 27.40
C SER A 787 2.15 -42.38 27.05
N GLY A 788 2.54 -43.65 26.88
CA GLY A 788 1.71 -44.72 26.33
C GLY A 788 1.76 -44.82 24.81
N ASN A 789 2.60 -44.03 24.15
CA ASN A 789 2.85 -44.14 22.70
C ASN A 789 3.94 -45.16 22.40
N PHE A 790 3.87 -45.80 21.24
CA PHE A 790 4.87 -46.73 20.77
C PHE A 790 5.83 -46.02 19.82
N LEU A 791 7.14 -46.18 20.05
CA LEU A 791 8.15 -45.95 19.03
C LEU A 791 8.44 -47.27 18.34
N MET A 792 8.38 -47.26 17.02
CA MET A 792 8.56 -48.45 16.21
C MET A 792 9.36 -48.16 14.95
N SER A 793 9.94 -49.20 14.38
CA SER A 793 10.49 -49.22 13.03
C SER A 793 10.05 -50.51 12.33
N CYS A 794 10.20 -50.58 11.02
CA CYS A 794 9.80 -51.73 10.23
C CYS A 794 10.95 -52.33 9.42
N LEU A 795 10.85 -53.63 9.10
CA LEU A 795 11.66 -54.26 8.05
C LEU A 795 11.35 -53.64 6.70
N GLY A 796 12.09 -52.62 6.31
CA GLY A 796 11.85 -51.91 5.06
C GLY A 796 10.97 -50.66 5.21
N SER A 797 10.75 -49.98 4.08
CA SER A 797 10.01 -48.72 4.05
C SER A 797 8.51 -48.95 4.27
N PHE A 798 7.89 -48.16 5.14
CA PHE A 798 6.47 -48.30 5.49
C PHE A 798 5.61 -47.14 4.93
N SER A 799 4.33 -47.40 4.68
CA SER A 799 3.35 -46.41 4.28
C SER A 799 1.97 -46.66 4.89
N VAL A 800 1.58 -45.80 5.82
CA VAL A 800 0.27 -45.79 6.46
C VAL A 800 -0.50 -44.50 6.12
N SER A 801 -1.76 -44.42 6.54
CA SER A 801 -2.57 -43.23 6.27
C SER A 801 -1.97 -41.99 6.96
N GLY A 802 -1.37 -41.10 6.17
CA GLY A 802 -0.85 -39.80 6.64
C GLY A 802 0.64 -39.79 7.00
N LEU A 803 1.33 -40.94 6.89
CA LEU A 803 2.77 -41.03 7.12
C LEU A 803 3.40 -42.11 6.23
N SER A 804 4.60 -41.84 5.72
CA SER A 804 5.46 -42.83 5.09
C SER A 804 6.90 -42.58 5.55
N GLY A 805 7.69 -43.63 5.70
CA GLY A 805 9.10 -43.55 6.09
C GLY A 805 9.95 -44.64 5.45
N GLY A 806 11.26 -44.44 5.46
CA GLY A 806 12.27 -45.41 5.04
C GLY A 806 12.66 -46.38 6.16
N ASP A 807 13.56 -47.29 5.82
CA ASP A 807 14.08 -48.36 6.69
C ASP A 807 14.84 -47.77 7.91
N GLU A 808 15.38 -46.56 7.74
CA GLU A 808 16.19 -45.82 8.72
C GLU A 808 15.38 -44.97 9.70
N ASP A 809 14.05 -44.96 9.53
CA ASP A 809 13.16 -44.09 10.28
C ASP A 809 12.59 -44.79 11.52
N VAL A 810 12.37 -44.00 12.57
CA VAL A 810 11.56 -44.41 13.73
C VAL A 810 10.32 -43.53 13.75
N TRP A 811 9.17 -44.17 13.84
CA TRP A 811 7.88 -43.51 13.89
C TRP A 811 7.22 -43.72 15.24
N GLU A 812 6.36 -42.77 15.59
CA GLU A 812 5.56 -42.82 16.80
C GLU A 812 4.12 -43.16 16.45
N PHE A 813 3.55 -44.15 17.14
CA PHE A 813 2.14 -44.46 17.12
C PHE A 813 1.50 -44.10 18.46
N ALA A 814 0.54 -43.17 18.40
CA ALA A 814 -0.27 -42.76 19.54
C ALA A 814 -1.59 -43.55 19.53
N PRO A 815 -1.73 -44.58 20.38
CA PRO A 815 -2.92 -45.42 20.39
C PRO A 815 -4.12 -44.68 21.00
N THR A 816 -5.27 -44.85 20.35
CA THR A 816 -6.60 -44.60 20.92
C THR A 816 -7.25 -45.91 21.41
N SER A 817 -6.85 -47.06 20.84
CA SER A 817 -7.16 -48.41 21.31
C SER A 817 -6.03 -49.38 20.93
N LEU A 818 -5.86 -50.43 21.74
CA LEU A 818 -4.85 -51.50 21.60
C LEU A 818 -5.52 -52.89 21.66
N GLY A 819 -4.76 -53.93 21.36
CA GLY A 819 -5.19 -55.33 21.29
C GLY A 819 -5.65 -55.71 19.88
N SER A 820 -6.63 -56.61 19.79
CA SER A 820 -7.16 -57.09 18.50
C SER A 820 -8.06 -56.09 17.75
N SER A 821 -8.06 -54.82 18.18
CA SER A 821 -8.80 -53.71 17.57
C SER A 821 -8.00 -52.44 17.79
N THR A 822 -6.89 -52.32 17.06
CA THR A 822 -5.96 -51.20 17.21
C THR A 822 -6.47 -50.00 16.44
N ALA A 823 -6.39 -48.81 17.03
CA ALA A 823 -6.64 -47.56 16.34
C ALA A 823 -5.78 -46.46 16.93
N GLY A 824 -5.29 -45.54 16.11
CA GLY A 824 -4.43 -44.45 16.57
C GLY A 824 -3.95 -43.58 15.42
N THR A 825 -2.97 -42.73 15.72
CA THR A 825 -2.35 -41.83 14.74
C THR A 825 -0.85 -42.03 14.71
N PHE A 826 -0.27 -41.97 13.51
CA PHE A 826 1.16 -42.03 13.29
C PHE A 826 1.75 -40.64 13.15
N SER A 827 2.97 -40.45 13.64
CA SER A 827 3.82 -39.29 13.38
C SER A 827 5.27 -39.72 13.24
N MET A 828 6.05 -39.00 12.43
CA MET A 828 7.49 -39.22 12.38
C MET A 828 8.11 -38.86 13.73
N TYR A 829 8.98 -39.72 14.27
CA TYR A 829 9.71 -39.44 15.51
C TYR A 829 11.19 -39.13 15.22
N PHE A 830 11.81 -39.93 14.36
CA PHE A 830 13.17 -39.75 13.89
C PHE A 830 13.24 -40.10 12.40
N ASP A 831 13.56 -39.09 11.59
CA ASP A 831 13.85 -39.24 10.16
C ASP A 831 15.36 -39.46 10.00
N GLY A 832 15.76 -40.71 9.79
CA GLY A 832 17.18 -41.08 9.72
C GLY A 832 17.90 -40.41 8.55
N SER A 833 17.18 -40.20 7.45
CA SER A 833 17.69 -39.54 6.25
C SER A 833 18.06 -38.07 6.51
N ALA A 834 17.25 -37.37 7.32
CA ALA A 834 17.49 -35.99 7.72
C ALA A 834 18.79 -35.83 8.53
N PHE A 835 19.22 -36.89 9.22
CA PHE A 835 20.48 -36.94 9.97
C PHE A 835 21.62 -37.65 9.23
N GLY A 836 21.42 -37.98 7.94
CA GLY A 836 22.44 -38.52 7.06
C GLY A 836 22.67 -40.02 7.18
N LEU A 837 21.73 -40.77 7.78
CA LEU A 837 21.72 -42.22 7.66
C LEU A 837 21.39 -42.61 6.20
N PRO A 838 22.08 -43.61 5.64
CA PRO A 838 21.67 -44.19 4.36
C PRO A 838 20.26 -44.77 4.44
N GLY A 839 19.46 -44.60 3.39
CA GLY A 839 18.08 -45.08 3.35
C GLY A 839 17.88 -46.60 3.20
N ASN A 840 18.84 -47.36 3.69
CA ASN A 840 18.87 -48.82 3.70
C ASN A 840 19.39 -49.35 5.05
N VAL A 841 19.50 -48.49 6.05
CA VAL A 841 19.87 -48.86 7.42
C VAL A 841 18.60 -49.27 8.11
N ASP A 842 18.36 -50.57 8.16
CA ASP A 842 17.19 -51.15 8.81
C ASP A 842 17.36 -51.16 10.33
N VAL A 843 16.46 -50.49 11.06
CA VAL A 843 16.52 -50.31 12.52
C VAL A 843 15.90 -51.52 13.23
N SER A 844 16.77 -52.41 13.73
CA SER A 844 16.39 -53.67 14.40
C SER A 844 16.40 -53.56 15.93
N GLY A 845 16.01 -52.41 16.47
CA GLY A 845 15.97 -52.21 17.91
C GLY A 845 15.89 -50.73 18.22
N VAL A 846 15.03 -50.37 19.18
CA VAL A 846 14.80 -48.97 19.53
C VAL A 846 14.60 -48.86 21.03
N HIS A 847 15.26 -47.90 21.63
CA HIS A 847 15.05 -47.54 23.03
C HIS A 847 15.24 -46.04 23.21
N LEU A 848 14.36 -45.41 23.98
CA LEU A 848 14.42 -43.98 24.23
C LEU A 848 14.62 -43.69 25.71
N VAL A 849 15.69 -42.96 26.02
CA VAL A 849 15.87 -42.35 27.35
C VAL A 849 15.27 -40.94 27.31
N GLU A 850 14.12 -40.79 27.97
CA GLU A 850 13.34 -39.54 28.13
C GLU A 850 13.87 -38.60 29.23
#